data_AF-A0A7C7LGN6-F1
#
_entry.id   AF-A0A7C7LGN6-F1
#
_cell.length_a   1.000
_cell.length_b   1.000
_cell.length_c   1.000
_cell.angle_alpha   90.00
_cell.angle_beta   90.00
_cell.angle_gamma   90.00
#
_symmetry.space_group_name_H-M   'P 1'
#
loop_
_entity.id
_entity.type
_entity.pdbx_description
1 polymer ?
#
loop_
_entity_poly.entity_id
_entity_poly.type
_entity_poly.pdbx_seq_one_letter_code
_entity_poly.pdbx_strand_id
1 'polypeptide(L)'
;MQLNKQDHQLIRLFQLHEKREFKKRKIPYQIKPLGQHHIRFCRFPLTYSVIFFILLLWLSTGVLSQDTVSPATPSNTEISQTNADGTISKPESQPEKPPARLDPENASGEKDRIIGKGQHLIVNKNLVEIHGQALVKTEEIVLWADHIWADFDKDMVKAYGNVKLVVGDEETFSNELVYNMTTNEGIVHEGFTYSEPWYYRGKEIFKIGENESYIRGGSITSSPLKYPHYDFLASKIIVKTNKELIAKHVILRIGGFPLFYFPAYRRDLRKDKQAKVIFRLGTDSYQGPFMSIELPISRRRRLNGSIMFDQSSRRGRGGGTDGGYRVNDVGFDEIFLPFLPDATPSEKAKLKDLAAELADRLDGEFDHYKLRQLFFEYLITDEDVKRAHTKIQEVYTKLQAENADFGKISEANSDDDQTRYQGGDLGFLVRGEKDQEGELRLDPVLEEAAFALKAGEISQVLRTDRGFHILKVDHILDIYGEHEISIRRIDINISPSDETRETTREIAEKIQGRAAAGESLAQLASEFEESEVSDVNNGAMIPLNEMDSRWKYSVRRLEMLGEVTPTVMTDRGIHIFQLMEKEETPSFEEVARDFEEKVGRSMIEEFEKRRVQKAEAEKKVPESKETGQDEEQNEEEKIKAYTKHGFKGRWEHERAVTREAQQLDRDESSHVIESKKGYHLINIKKKRTYRGDLFFYTNDQYSFSREEATRIGQRTALRWGHYHSIYTPWDNREEGRKPLNFMGRVELQSKSYKEGFGDSESAIDSFGMFTWGSAFSAIDELDTDDDGNLTFSTQPIGEFLGRLQVNHSLDLTGEGTRTLQKLPEANVSLSRMRVSNLPIFKIINDRMVKIAEKVNTDTPILSLLSFPTLENTSFDLDVNVGNFYRDLYQEEKNVYLLAGVVGFDVRKQSTLKISSTREAKLDLNLNTNFVWHDKDRDGNRHIFRRVYDVQVDVSTILFRIYDISFIPGARRMRHQMNSTVSASYAPPVDREDNLYPFGPSTYFYEAKDLTYRFDTSIEIKTQKNKTPLRILQFRTRLQADYTDYAAEWNRKYDFIDSNVTITPLASQSMNIIIRTTHDPNESELDQKRFKQVGFRSNVSYRRDKWDFSLGNSFSKRTSRASRRINFSFQFRPNSLIEIDLGADYDWIEKQFYSQRMTLRRNLNVWDLRISWHRVGIKRSPPYNNVRQDFTFQLNLLADPAVTVGLGYDATTETWGFRSLPVGVPYNAFGVGNGLSRSYF
;
A
#
# COMPACT_ATOMS: atom_id res chain seq x y z
N MET A 1 60.86 13.00 12.05
CA MET A 1 61.85 14.07 11.87
C MET A 1 61.26 15.38 12.37
N GLN A 2 62.08 16.34 12.83
CA GLN A 2 61.63 17.65 13.29
C GLN A 2 61.83 18.75 12.23
N LEU A 3 60.80 19.59 12.07
CA LEU A 3 60.80 21.04 11.77
C LEU A 3 61.99 21.69 11.03
N ASN A 4 61.70 22.24 9.84
CA ASN A 4 61.61 23.70 9.60
C ASN A 4 60.60 23.91 8.45
N LYS A 5 59.70 24.91 8.43
CA LYS A 5 59.76 26.38 8.66
C LYS A 5 60.30 27.19 7.48
N GLN A 6 59.39 27.62 6.61
CA GLN A 6 59.06 29.03 6.26
C GLN A 6 57.82 28.93 5.34
N ASP A 7 56.66 29.57 5.61
CA ASP A 7 56.35 31.01 5.74
C ASP A 7 56.48 31.77 4.39
N HIS A 8 55.50 32.56 3.93
CA HIS A 8 54.08 32.74 4.31
C HIS A 8 53.37 33.62 3.23
N GLN A 9 52.04 33.83 3.34
CA GLN A 9 51.20 34.81 2.58
C GLN A 9 50.92 34.52 1.09
N LEU A 10 49.87 35.02 0.41
CA LEU A 10 48.48 35.50 0.66
C LEU A 10 47.79 35.52 -0.75
N ILE A 11 46.47 35.56 -1.04
CA ILE A 11 45.31 36.35 -0.56
C ILE A 11 44.03 35.48 -0.82
N ARG A 12 43.28 35.07 0.21
CA ARG A 12 41.92 35.53 0.61
C ARG A 12 40.80 35.62 -0.45
N LEU A 13 39.70 34.91 -0.19
CA LEU A 13 38.27 35.33 -0.19
C LEU A 13 37.49 34.13 0.42
N PHE A 14 36.56 34.22 1.38
CA PHE A 14 35.96 35.34 2.13
C PHE A 14 36.23 35.21 3.66
N GLN A 15 35.98 36.29 4.42
CA GLN A 15 35.95 36.31 5.89
C GLN A 15 35.02 37.44 6.39
N LEU A 16 34.64 37.45 7.68
CA LEU A 16 33.60 38.26 8.37
C LEU A 16 32.19 37.63 8.28
N HIS A 17 31.26 37.70 9.26
CA HIS A 17 31.25 37.92 10.73
C HIS A 17 29.77 37.74 11.21
N GLU A 18 29.36 37.58 12.48
CA GLU A 18 29.87 37.04 13.77
C GLU A 18 28.64 36.99 14.76
N LYS A 19 28.60 36.63 16.06
CA LYS A 19 29.51 36.12 17.12
C LYS A 19 28.65 35.49 18.23
N ARG A 20 28.96 34.29 18.77
CA ARG A 20 28.57 33.86 20.15
C ARG A 20 29.30 32.59 20.62
N GLU A 21 29.76 32.59 21.87
CA GLU A 21 30.61 31.55 22.45
C GLU A 21 29.83 30.46 23.20
N PHE A 22 30.36 29.23 23.24
CA PHE A 22 29.94 28.18 24.18
C PHE A 22 31.06 27.88 25.19
N LYS A 23 30.79 28.11 26.48
CA LYS A 23 31.75 27.87 27.58
C LYS A 23 31.97 26.37 27.81
N LYS A 24 33.21 25.91 27.71
CA LYS A 24 33.61 24.55 28.12
C LYS A 24 33.61 24.43 29.64
N ARG A 25 32.89 23.44 30.19
CA ARG A 25 33.20 22.82 31.49
C ARG A 25 33.53 21.34 31.26
N LYS A 26 34.69 20.90 31.74
CA LYS A 26 35.06 19.49 31.83
C LYS A 26 34.71 18.98 33.22
N ILE A 27 34.08 17.80 33.32
CA ILE A 27 34.04 16.99 34.54
C ILE A 27 34.30 15.53 34.12
N PRO A 28 35.34 14.85 34.66
CA PRO A 28 35.58 13.44 34.41
C PRO A 28 34.81 12.57 35.42
N TYR A 29 34.19 11.48 34.97
CA TYR A 29 33.62 10.45 35.85
C TYR A 29 34.59 9.28 36.01
N GLN A 30 34.91 8.93 37.26
CA GLN A 30 35.60 7.68 37.59
C GLN A 30 34.60 6.54 37.75
N ILE A 31 35.02 5.33 37.39
CA ILE A 31 34.26 4.09 37.59
C ILE A 31 34.66 3.46 38.93
N LYS A 32 33.67 3.03 39.74
CA LYS A 32 33.86 2.16 40.91
C LYS A 32 33.00 0.89 40.77
N PRO A 33 33.58 -0.32 40.89
CA PRO A 33 32.82 -1.57 40.87
C PRO A 33 32.60 -2.15 42.29
N LEU A 34 31.37 -2.57 42.58
CA LEU A 34 30.90 -3.39 43.71
C LEU A 34 29.38 -3.63 43.47
N GLY A 35 28.74 -4.73 43.84
CA GLY A 35 29.19 -6.01 44.42
C GLY A 35 28.02 -7.02 44.35
N GLN A 36 28.25 -8.30 44.63
CA GLN A 36 27.17 -9.31 44.58
C GLN A 36 26.41 -9.45 45.92
N HIS A 37 25.23 -10.06 45.81
CA HIS A 37 24.60 -10.98 46.77
C HIS A 37 23.62 -10.51 47.89
N HIS A 38 22.43 -11.16 47.86
CA HIS A 38 21.58 -11.70 48.95
C HIS A 38 20.15 -11.13 49.27
N ILE A 39 19.13 -11.82 48.72
CA ILE A 39 17.92 -12.43 49.35
C ILE A 39 17.02 -11.61 50.32
N ARG A 40 15.72 -11.43 49.97
CA ARG A 40 14.53 -11.98 50.71
C ARG A 40 13.18 -11.84 49.95
N PHE A 41 12.09 -12.38 50.54
CA PHE A 41 10.79 -12.72 49.93
C PHE A 41 9.61 -11.91 50.50
N CYS A 42 8.55 -11.70 49.68
CA CYS A 42 7.14 -11.37 50.05
C CYS A 42 6.88 -10.02 50.78
N ARG A 43 5.75 -9.31 50.58
CA ARG A 43 4.36 -9.74 50.32
C ARG A 43 3.57 -8.85 49.34
N PHE A 44 2.39 -9.35 48.96
CA PHE A 44 1.22 -8.66 48.36
C PHE A 44 0.49 -7.75 49.39
N PRO A 45 -0.34 -6.76 48.99
CA PRO A 45 -1.63 -6.96 48.30
C PRO A 45 -1.89 -6.11 47.03
N LEU A 46 -3.05 -6.37 46.41
CA LEU A 46 -3.65 -5.57 45.34
C LEU A 46 -4.74 -4.65 45.91
N THR A 47 -5.10 -3.62 45.15
CA THR A 47 -6.51 -3.27 44.89
C THR A 47 -6.72 -3.10 43.37
N TYR A 48 -7.96 -3.30 42.91
CA TYR A 48 -8.42 -3.13 41.52
C TYR A 48 -9.51 -2.03 41.49
N SER A 49 -9.61 -1.32 40.36
CA SER A 49 -10.82 -0.72 39.75
C SER A 49 -10.41 0.21 38.59
N VAL A 50 -10.85 0.13 37.32
CA VAL A 50 -11.82 -0.76 36.65
C VAL A 50 -13.27 -0.55 37.14
N ILE A 51 -14.29 -0.27 36.31
CA ILE A 51 -14.40 0.02 34.85
C ILE A 51 -15.64 0.92 34.59
N PHE A 52 -15.84 1.39 33.34
CA PHE A 52 -17.09 1.78 32.62
C PHE A 52 -16.80 2.97 31.67
N PHE A 53 -16.75 2.90 30.33
CA PHE A 53 -17.18 1.92 29.32
C PHE A 53 -18.67 2.02 28.89
N ILE A 54 -18.88 2.32 27.60
CA ILE A 54 -20.07 2.03 26.77
C ILE A 54 -21.47 2.57 27.19
N LEU A 55 -22.08 3.35 26.28
CA LEU A 55 -23.41 3.04 25.72
C LEU A 55 -23.17 2.71 24.23
N LEU A 56 -23.49 1.47 23.81
CA LEU A 56 -24.67 1.04 23.05
C LEU A 56 -24.69 1.56 21.59
N LEU A 57 -24.71 0.69 20.56
CA LEU A 57 -25.85 -0.12 20.04
C LEU A 57 -26.97 0.81 19.47
N TRP A 58 -27.61 0.57 18.31
CA TRP A 58 -27.84 -0.71 17.63
C TRP A 58 -28.30 -0.58 16.15
N LEU A 59 -28.27 -1.71 15.40
CA LEU A 59 -29.00 -1.99 14.13
C LEU A 59 -28.60 -1.17 12.86
N SER A 60 -28.88 -1.60 11.62
CA SER A 60 -29.78 -2.68 11.12
C SER A 60 -29.19 -3.59 10.02
N THR A 61 -30.00 -4.57 9.56
CA THR A 61 -29.72 -5.55 8.47
C THR A 61 -29.48 -4.88 7.10
N GLY A 62 -28.60 -5.37 6.21
CA GLY A 62 -28.79 -6.56 5.33
C GLY A 62 -29.45 -6.14 4.00
N VAL A 63 -29.11 -6.61 2.79
CA VAL A 63 -28.59 -7.91 2.30
C VAL A 63 -27.96 -7.73 0.90
N LEU A 64 -26.89 -8.48 0.54
CA LEU A 64 -26.73 -9.04 -0.82
C LEU A 64 -25.63 -10.12 -0.91
N SER A 65 -26.02 -11.32 -1.36
CA SER A 65 -25.14 -12.40 -1.83
C SER A 65 -25.88 -13.17 -2.93
N GLN A 66 -25.16 -13.64 -3.95
CA GLN A 66 -25.73 -14.16 -5.19
C GLN A 66 -26.24 -15.61 -5.10
N ASP A 67 -27.06 -15.95 -6.09
CA ASP A 67 -27.84 -17.19 -6.26
C ASP A 67 -27.01 -18.50 -6.33
N THR A 68 -27.65 -19.65 -6.04
CA THR A 68 -28.04 -20.61 -7.10
C THR A 68 -28.85 -21.85 -6.61
N VAL A 69 -30.14 -21.90 -6.97
CA VAL A 69 -30.93 -23.05 -7.50
C VAL A 69 -30.79 -24.47 -6.89
N SER A 70 -31.85 -24.89 -6.16
CA SER A 70 -32.74 -26.08 -6.28
C SER A 70 -32.34 -27.38 -7.04
N PRO A 71 -33.11 -28.51 -6.94
CA PRO A 71 -34.32 -28.82 -6.10
C PRO A 71 -34.01 -29.96 -5.08
N ALA A 72 -34.91 -30.71 -4.41
CA ALA A 72 -36.39 -30.86 -4.36
C ALA A 72 -36.81 -31.20 -2.88
N THR A 73 -37.96 -31.75 -2.46
CA THR A 73 -39.20 -32.36 -3.04
C THR A 73 -40.36 -32.19 -2.00
N PRO A 74 -41.65 -32.52 -2.28
CA PRO A 74 -42.78 -32.01 -1.48
C PRO A 74 -43.39 -32.96 -0.43
N SER A 75 -44.25 -32.39 0.42
CA SER A 75 -45.21 -33.08 1.30
C SER A 75 -46.60 -32.40 1.25
N ASN A 76 -47.67 -33.13 1.64
CA ASN A 76 -49.07 -32.76 1.38
C ASN A 76 -49.72 -31.83 2.41
N THR A 77 -50.81 -31.20 1.96
CA THR A 77 -51.85 -30.48 2.73
C THR A 77 -52.63 -31.39 3.68
N GLU A 78 -53.17 -30.84 4.77
CA GLU A 78 -54.45 -31.29 5.35
C GLU A 78 -55.23 -30.11 5.97
N ILE A 79 -56.49 -30.31 6.37
CA ILE A 79 -57.54 -29.25 6.36
C ILE A 79 -58.27 -29.07 7.71
N SER A 80 -58.77 -27.84 7.92
CA SER A 80 -59.57 -27.33 9.05
C SER A 80 -60.85 -28.11 9.41
N GLN A 81 -61.39 -27.86 10.63
CA GLN A 81 -62.81 -27.47 10.80
C GLN A 81 -63.11 -26.80 12.16
N THR A 82 -64.38 -26.38 12.38
CA THR A 82 -64.82 -25.29 13.28
C THR A 82 -65.90 -25.70 14.30
N ASN A 83 -66.25 -24.79 15.23
CA ASN A 83 -67.62 -24.36 15.68
C ASN A 83 -67.54 -23.70 17.10
N ALA A 84 -68.07 -22.49 17.38
CA ALA A 84 -69.47 -22.01 17.49
C ALA A 84 -70.14 -22.41 18.84
N ASP A 85 -70.91 -21.59 19.59
CA ASP A 85 -71.37 -20.17 19.49
C ASP A 85 -71.88 -19.66 20.88
N GLY A 86 -72.19 -18.37 21.09
CA GLY A 86 -73.02 -17.88 22.23
C GLY A 86 -72.74 -16.44 22.79
N THR A 87 -73.80 -15.62 22.93
CA THR A 87 -73.81 -14.24 23.53
C THR A 87 -74.68 -14.19 24.82
N ILE A 88 -74.77 -13.15 25.69
CA ILE A 88 -75.31 -11.76 25.50
C ILE A 88 -75.02 -10.85 26.75
N SER A 89 -74.53 -9.61 26.56
CA SER A 89 -74.60 -8.40 27.45
C SER A 89 -73.92 -8.42 28.85
N LYS A 90 -73.61 -7.30 29.58
CA LYS A 90 -73.68 -5.82 29.38
C LYS A 90 -72.46 -5.14 30.12
N PRO A 91 -72.32 -3.81 30.41
CA PRO A 91 -71.02 -3.14 30.22
C PRO A 91 -70.27 -2.64 31.48
N GLU A 92 -68.96 -2.43 31.26
CA GLU A 92 -68.02 -1.48 31.89
C GLU A 92 -67.92 -1.30 33.41
N SER A 93 -66.80 -1.77 33.95
CA SER A 93 -65.82 -0.87 34.59
C SER A 93 -64.41 -1.28 34.12
N GLN A 94 -63.49 -0.33 33.92
CA GLN A 94 -62.11 -0.63 33.49
C GLN A 94 -61.19 -0.85 34.71
N PRO A 95 -60.43 -1.95 34.74
CA PRO A 95 -59.13 -2.03 35.40
C PRO A 95 -58.00 -1.72 34.40
N GLU A 96 -56.84 -1.31 34.92
CA GLU A 96 -55.69 -0.88 34.11
C GLU A 96 -55.11 -2.00 33.23
N LYS A 97 -54.51 -1.62 32.08
CA LYS A 97 -53.73 -2.57 31.27
C LYS A 97 -52.58 -3.15 32.11
N PRO A 98 -52.40 -4.48 32.17
CA PRO A 98 -51.20 -5.06 32.73
C PRO A 98 -49.94 -4.56 31.99
N PRO A 99 -48.79 -4.41 32.66
CA PRO A 99 -47.54 -4.08 31.99
C PRO A 99 -47.22 -5.15 30.94
N ALA A 100 -46.63 -4.73 29.82
CA ALA A 100 -46.28 -5.63 28.73
C ALA A 100 -45.34 -6.75 29.24
N ARG A 101 -45.58 -7.99 28.82
CA ARG A 101 -44.67 -9.11 29.10
C ARG A 101 -43.31 -8.81 28.46
N LEU A 102 -42.31 -8.53 29.30
CA LEU A 102 -40.91 -8.55 28.90
C LEU A 102 -40.58 -9.91 28.28
N ASP A 103 -39.96 -9.90 27.10
CA ASP A 103 -39.31 -11.08 26.55
C ASP A 103 -37.88 -11.17 27.12
N PRO A 104 -37.58 -12.10 28.04
CA PRO A 104 -36.31 -12.10 28.77
C PRO A 104 -35.11 -12.50 27.91
N GLU A 105 -35.33 -13.08 26.73
CA GLU A 105 -34.25 -13.46 25.82
C GLU A 105 -33.79 -12.24 25.00
N ASN A 106 -34.74 -11.49 24.44
CA ASN A 106 -34.48 -10.34 23.57
C ASN A 106 -34.26 -9.01 24.30
N ALA A 107 -34.61 -8.88 25.58
CA ALA A 107 -34.33 -7.68 26.36
C ALA A 107 -32.83 -7.39 26.47
N SER A 108 -32.40 -6.14 26.29
CA SER A 108 -31.05 -5.68 26.63
C SER A 108 -30.82 -5.77 28.14
N GLY A 109 -29.58 -6.04 28.57
CA GLY A 109 -29.22 -5.94 29.98
C GLY A 109 -29.38 -4.50 30.47
N GLU A 110 -30.19 -4.29 31.51
CA GLU A 110 -30.37 -2.98 32.14
C GLU A 110 -29.45 -2.87 33.35
N LYS A 111 -28.83 -1.69 33.53
CA LYS A 111 -27.98 -1.41 34.69
C LYS A 111 -28.80 -1.55 35.98
N ASP A 112 -28.19 -2.16 36.99
CA ASP A 112 -28.80 -2.48 38.29
C ASP A 112 -30.05 -3.40 38.22
N ARG A 113 -30.27 -4.12 37.11
CA ARG A 113 -31.39 -5.05 36.93
C ARG A 113 -30.94 -6.44 36.49
N ILE A 114 -31.34 -7.45 37.28
CA ILE A 114 -31.07 -8.86 37.03
C ILE A 114 -32.32 -9.50 36.42
N ILE A 115 -32.21 -10.03 35.21
CA ILE A 115 -33.31 -10.68 34.49
C ILE A 115 -33.22 -12.19 34.72
N GLY A 116 -34.21 -12.74 35.42
CA GLY A 116 -34.37 -14.18 35.66
C GLY A 116 -35.51 -14.80 34.84
N LYS A 117 -35.28 -15.93 34.19
CA LYS A 117 -36.29 -16.74 33.47
C LYS A 117 -36.12 -18.22 33.81
N GLY A 118 -37.23 -18.95 33.97
CA GLY A 118 -37.26 -20.40 34.14
C GLY A 118 -38.70 -20.91 34.20
N GLN A 119 -38.89 -22.23 34.15
CA GLN A 119 -40.21 -22.88 34.21
C GLN A 119 -40.82 -22.81 35.62
N HIS A 120 -39.98 -22.93 36.66
CA HIS A 120 -40.34 -22.66 38.05
C HIS A 120 -39.33 -21.70 38.69
N LEU A 121 -39.83 -20.68 39.39
CA LEU A 121 -39.05 -19.66 40.08
C LEU A 121 -39.49 -19.62 41.55
N ILE A 122 -38.57 -19.81 42.48
CA ILE A 122 -38.79 -19.75 43.92
C ILE A 122 -37.98 -18.58 44.45
N VAL A 123 -38.65 -17.57 45.02
CA VAL A 123 -38.01 -16.36 45.56
C VAL A 123 -38.27 -16.31 47.07
N ASN A 124 -37.20 -16.31 47.87
CA ASN A 124 -37.26 -16.25 49.32
C ASN A 124 -36.27 -15.21 49.84
N LYS A 125 -36.72 -13.95 49.93
CA LYS A 125 -35.88 -12.77 50.17
C LYS A 125 -34.75 -12.68 49.14
N ASN A 126 -33.50 -12.76 49.60
CA ASN A 126 -32.28 -12.65 48.81
C ASN A 126 -31.77 -14.02 48.31
N LEU A 127 -32.58 -15.08 48.43
CA LEU A 127 -32.32 -16.38 47.82
C LEU A 127 -33.33 -16.62 46.68
N VAL A 128 -32.83 -16.94 45.49
CA VAL A 128 -33.64 -17.24 44.30
C VAL A 128 -33.22 -18.57 43.67
N GLU A 129 -34.17 -19.48 43.55
CA GLU A 129 -34.00 -20.80 42.92
C GLU A 129 -34.80 -20.82 41.60
N ILE A 130 -34.15 -21.24 40.51
CA ILE A 130 -34.71 -21.21 39.15
C ILE A 130 -34.55 -22.61 38.55
N HIS A 131 -35.63 -23.22 38.07
CA HIS A 131 -35.65 -24.58 37.57
C HIS A 131 -36.31 -24.70 36.19
N GLY A 132 -35.73 -25.51 35.32
CA GLY A 132 -36.19 -25.78 33.96
C GLY A 132 -35.89 -24.62 33.02
N GLN A 133 -34.89 -24.77 32.14
CA GLN A 133 -34.43 -23.71 31.23
C GLN A 133 -34.13 -22.39 31.97
N ALA A 134 -33.37 -22.52 33.05
CA ALA A 134 -32.99 -21.41 33.91
C ALA A 134 -32.01 -20.47 33.18
N LEU A 135 -32.32 -19.18 33.19
CA LEU A 135 -31.52 -18.10 32.64
C LEU A 135 -31.43 -16.96 33.67
N VAL A 136 -30.21 -16.50 33.92
CA VAL A 136 -29.91 -15.25 34.63
C VAL A 136 -29.07 -14.36 33.70
N LYS A 137 -29.50 -13.10 33.51
CA LYS A 137 -28.87 -12.13 32.60
C LYS A 137 -28.69 -10.79 33.30
N THR A 138 -27.51 -10.19 33.16
CA THR A 138 -27.15 -8.85 33.65
C THR A 138 -26.58 -8.01 32.49
N GLU A 139 -25.96 -6.86 32.78
CA GLU A 139 -25.28 -6.00 31.80
C GLU A 139 -24.05 -6.70 31.16
N GLU A 140 -23.26 -7.46 31.94
CA GLU A 140 -22.00 -8.08 31.49
C GLU A 140 -21.99 -9.62 31.47
N ILE A 141 -22.94 -10.27 32.17
CA ILE A 141 -22.96 -11.72 32.40
C ILE A 141 -24.27 -12.33 31.88
N VAL A 142 -24.17 -13.46 31.17
CA VAL A 142 -25.33 -14.29 30.80
C VAL A 142 -25.08 -15.74 31.19
N LEU A 143 -25.97 -16.31 32.00
CA LEU A 143 -25.87 -17.64 32.58
C LEU A 143 -27.13 -18.46 32.28
N TRP A 144 -26.99 -19.55 31.54
CA TRP A 144 -28.02 -20.58 31.31
C TRP A 144 -27.67 -21.85 32.09
N ALA A 145 -28.68 -22.60 32.56
CA ALA A 145 -28.56 -23.97 33.08
C ALA A 145 -29.93 -24.67 33.16
N ASP A 146 -29.95 -25.94 33.58
CA ASP A 146 -31.20 -26.62 33.94
C ASP A 146 -31.73 -26.13 35.30
N HIS A 147 -30.83 -25.86 36.25
CA HIS A 147 -31.13 -25.26 37.55
C HIS A 147 -30.11 -24.17 37.92
N ILE A 148 -30.57 -23.04 38.47
CA ILE A 148 -29.74 -21.95 39.01
C ILE A 148 -30.20 -21.63 40.45
N TRP A 149 -29.24 -21.36 41.33
CA TRP A 149 -29.43 -21.08 42.75
C TRP A 149 -28.59 -19.85 43.13
N ALA A 150 -29.24 -18.70 43.29
CA ALA A 150 -28.61 -17.39 43.52
C ALA A 150 -28.82 -16.91 44.96
N ASP A 151 -27.72 -16.77 45.70
CA ASP A 151 -27.61 -16.35 47.09
C ASP A 151 -27.05 -14.91 47.12
N PHE A 152 -27.93 -13.93 46.97
CA PHE A 152 -27.59 -12.51 46.87
C PHE A 152 -27.10 -11.90 48.20
N ASP A 153 -27.27 -12.59 49.34
CA ASP A 153 -26.61 -12.22 50.60
C ASP A 153 -25.09 -12.53 50.57
N LYS A 154 -24.60 -13.22 49.54
CA LYS A 154 -23.20 -13.67 49.38
C LYS A 154 -22.66 -13.47 47.96
N ASP A 155 -23.41 -12.76 47.10
CA ASP A 155 -23.18 -12.60 45.66
C ASP A 155 -22.89 -13.90 44.90
N MET A 156 -23.36 -15.04 45.41
CA MET A 156 -22.95 -16.37 44.95
C MET A 156 -24.07 -17.05 44.16
N VAL A 157 -23.78 -17.39 42.92
CA VAL A 157 -24.65 -18.19 42.06
C VAL A 157 -24.07 -19.59 41.88
N LYS A 158 -24.90 -20.61 42.04
CA LYS A 158 -24.60 -21.99 41.64
C LYS A 158 -25.49 -22.38 40.47
N ALA A 159 -24.96 -23.14 39.53
CA ALA A 159 -25.72 -23.63 38.39
C ALA A 159 -25.40 -25.10 38.11
N TYR A 160 -26.44 -25.86 37.75
CA TYR A 160 -26.42 -27.31 37.60
C TYR A 160 -27.14 -27.73 36.33
N GLY A 161 -26.50 -28.61 35.55
CA GLY A 161 -27.02 -29.15 34.30
C GLY A 161 -26.92 -28.16 33.13
N ASN A 162 -26.34 -28.62 32.01
CA ASN A 162 -26.22 -27.86 30.75
C ASN A 162 -25.76 -26.40 30.92
N VAL A 163 -24.84 -26.13 31.85
CA VAL A 163 -24.47 -24.77 32.23
C VAL A 163 -23.73 -24.10 31.08
N LYS A 164 -24.16 -22.90 30.70
CA LYS A 164 -23.39 -21.96 29.86
C LYS A 164 -23.28 -20.61 30.56
N LEU A 165 -22.07 -20.15 30.80
CA LEU A 165 -21.72 -18.83 31.29
C LEU A 165 -21.02 -18.04 30.17
N VAL A 166 -21.45 -16.81 29.91
CA VAL A 166 -20.79 -15.86 29.01
C VAL A 166 -20.46 -14.60 29.80
N VAL A 167 -19.19 -14.18 29.74
CA VAL A 167 -18.70 -12.94 30.38
C VAL A 167 -17.77 -12.24 29.39
N GLY A 168 -18.24 -11.13 28.80
CA GLY A 168 -17.54 -10.49 27.68
C GLY A 168 -17.29 -11.46 26.52
N ASP A 169 -16.03 -11.56 26.08
CA ASP A 169 -15.58 -12.47 25.01
C ASP A 169 -15.33 -13.94 25.47
N GLU A 170 -15.44 -14.24 26.77
CA GLU A 170 -15.20 -15.60 27.30
C GLU A 170 -16.51 -16.41 27.43
N GLU A 171 -16.65 -17.48 26.63
CA GLU A 171 -17.70 -18.49 26.84
C GLU A 171 -17.17 -19.67 27.68
N THR A 172 -17.93 -20.10 28.68
CA THR A 172 -17.65 -21.29 29.51
C THR A 172 -18.88 -22.18 29.59
N PHE A 173 -18.68 -23.50 29.50
CA PHE A 173 -19.72 -24.53 29.55
C PHE A 173 -19.37 -25.58 30.61
N SER A 174 -20.33 -26.10 31.38
CA SER A 174 -20.06 -27.12 32.42
C SER A 174 -21.27 -27.94 32.87
N ASN A 175 -21.02 -28.96 33.69
CA ASN A 175 -22.05 -29.74 34.38
C ASN A 175 -22.47 -29.08 35.71
N GLU A 176 -21.52 -28.48 36.42
CA GLU A 176 -21.72 -27.67 37.63
C GLU A 176 -20.84 -26.41 37.56
N LEU A 177 -21.36 -25.31 38.10
CA LEU A 177 -20.67 -24.03 38.25
C LEU A 177 -21.00 -23.47 39.64
N VAL A 178 -20.00 -22.95 40.34
CA VAL A 178 -20.16 -22.02 41.46
C VAL A 178 -19.44 -20.74 41.09
N TYR A 179 -20.09 -19.58 41.19
CA TYR A 179 -19.59 -18.30 40.71
C TYR A 179 -19.98 -17.17 41.66
N ASN A 180 -19.05 -16.26 41.96
CA ASN A 180 -19.34 -15.02 42.69
C ASN A 180 -19.39 -13.86 41.69
N MET A 181 -20.52 -13.16 41.66
CA MET A 181 -20.80 -12.08 40.69
C MET A 181 -20.01 -10.79 40.97
N THR A 182 -19.55 -10.59 42.20
CA THR A 182 -18.85 -9.37 42.64
C THR A 182 -17.34 -9.49 42.52
N THR A 183 -16.76 -10.66 42.80
CA THR A 183 -15.30 -10.92 42.64
C THR A 183 -14.94 -11.49 41.27
N ASN A 184 -15.94 -11.90 40.46
CA ASN A 184 -15.77 -12.66 39.21
C ASN A 184 -14.95 -13.95 39.37
N GLU A 185 -14.89 -14.49 40.60
CA GLU A 185 -14.28 -15.78 40.92
C GLU A 185 -15.27 -16.93 40.77
N GLY A 186 -14.79 -18.14 40.46
CA GLY A 186 -15.66 -19.30 40.38
C GLY A 186 -14.95 -20.63 40.23
N ILE A 187 -15.68 -21.71 40.48
CA ILE A 187 -15.25 -23.09 40.32
C ILE A 187 -16.18 -23.76 39.30
N VAL A 188 -15.58 -24.27 38.23
CA VAL A 188 -16.26 -24.94 37.12
C VAL A 188 -15.87 -26.41 37.14
N HIS A 189 -16.86 -27.30 37.26
CA HIS A 189 -16.63 -28.74 37.29
C HIS A 189 -16.94 -29.38 35.92
N GLU A 190 -15.96 -30.13 35.42
CA GLU A 190 -15.92 -30.66 34.03
C GLU A 190 -16.08 -29.59 32.94
N GLY A 191 -15.47 -28.42 33.17
CA GLY A 191 -15.62 -27.23 32.35
C GLY A 191 -14.90 -27.24 30.99
N PHE A 192 -15.46 -26.50 30.04
CA PHE A 192 -14.91 -26.13 28.73
C PHE A 192 -15.01 -24.62 28.54
N THR A 193 -13.90 -23.93 28.28
CA THR A 193 -13.85 -22.47 28.12
C THR A 193 -13.20 -22.08 26.79
N TYR A 194 -13.71 -21.05 26.12
CA TYR A 194 -13.14 -20.46 24.92
C TYR A 194 -12.65 -19.03 25.17
N SER A 195 -11.49 -18.68 24.61
CA SER A 195 -10.94 -17.32 24.56
C SER A 195 -9.97 -17.24 23.38
N GLU A 196 -10.23 -16.36 22.41
CA GLU A 196 -9.58 -16.38 21.08
C GLU A 196 -8.03 -16.45 21.15
N PRO A 197 -7.34 -17.37 20.43
CA PRO A 197 -7.84 -18.45 19.55
C PRO A 197 -7.86 -19.84 20.22
N TRP A 198 -7.96 -19.92 21.55
CA TRP A 198 -7.76 -21.14 22.33
C TRP A 198 -9.04 -21.65 23.02
N TYR A 199 -9.17 -22.97 23.03
CA TYR A 199 -10.14 -23.74 23.79
C TYR A 199 -9.43 -24.47 24.93
N TYR A 200 -10.02 -24.43 26.11
CA TYR A 200 -9.53 -25.03 27.34
C TYR A 200 -10.54 -26.06 27.86
N ARG A 201 -10.07 -27.19 28.40
CA ARG A 201 -10.89 -28.18 29.12
C ARG A 201 -10.25 -28.51 30.45
N GLY A 202 -11.04 -28.78 31.48
CA GLY A 202 -10.55 -29.16 32.80
C GLY A 202 -11.54 -29.95 33.63
N LYS A 203 -11.06 -30.79 34.54
CA LYS A 203 -11.91 -31.39 35.58
C LYS A 203 -12.34 -30.35 36.61
N GLU A 204 -11.43 -29.45 36.94
CA GLU A 204 -11.65 -28.29 37.80
C GLU A 204 -11.04 -27.08 37.07
N ILE A 205 -11.85 -26.06 36.80
CA ILE A 205 -11.37 -24.72 36.38
C ILE A 205 -11.73 -23.74 37.50
N PHE A 206 -10.73 -23.12 38.10
CA PHE A 206 -10.87 -22.08 39.10
C PHE A 206 -10.62 -20.73 38.42
N LYS A 207 -11.64 -19.89 38.25
CA LYS A 207 -11.46 -18.48 37.88
C LYS A 207 -11.13 -17.72 39.16
N ILE A 208 -9.97 -17.06 39.20
CA ILE A 208 -9.39 -16.39 40.38
C ILE A 208 -9.37 -14.87 40.12
N GLY A 209 -10.53 -14.37 39.71
CA GLY A 209 -10.77 -13.00 39.26
C GLY A 209 -10.94 -12.87 37.74
N GLU A 210 -11.43 -11.70 37.35
CA GLU A 210 -11.83 -11.27 35.99
C GLU A 210 -10.98 -11.84 34.83
N ASN A 211 -9.66 -11.76 34.93
CA ASN A 211 -8.69 -12.05 33.86
C ASN A 211 -7.69 -13.20 34.18
N GLU A 212 -7.90 -14.00 35.22
CA GLU A 212 -7.00 -15.11 35.58
C GLU A 212 -7.72 -16.42 35.91
N SER A 213 -7.48 -17.44 35.09
CA SER A 213 -8.09 -18.77 35.20
C SER A 213 -7.03 -19.85 35.43
N TYR A 214 -7.35 -20.79 36.30
CA TYR A 214 -6.46 -21.86 36.76
C TYR A 214 -7.12 -23.23 36.56
N ILE A 215 -6.53 -24.08 35.72
CA ILE A 215 -7.12 -25.37 35.34
C ILE A 215 -6.27 -26.51 35.89
N ARG A 216 -6.92 -27.50 36.51
CA ARG A 216 -6.28 -28.72 37.03
C ARG A 216 -6.70 -29.93 36.19
N GLY A 217 -5.72 -30.72 35.74
CA GLY A 217 -5.95 -31.94 34.96
C GLY A 217 -6.79 -31.68 33.70
N GLY A 218 -6.24 -30.90 32.77
CA GLY A 218 -6.98 -30.35 31.62
C GLY A 218 -6.25 -30.50 30.29
N SER A 219 -6.85 -30.00 29.20
CA SER A 219 -6.15 -29.88 27.91
C SER A 219 -6.47 -28.59 27.16
N ILE A 220 -5.59 -28.24 26.22
CA ILE A 220 -5.62 -26.98 25.46
C ILE A 220 -5.53 -27.28 23.97
N THR A 221 -6.37 -26.65 23.16
CA THR A 221 -6.37 -26.78 21.69
C THR A 221 -6.86 -25.50 21.03
N SER A 222 -6.64 -25.31 19.73
CA SER A 222 -7.35 -24.30 18.92
C SER A 222 -8.46 -24.94 18.05
N SER A 223 -8.64 -26.26 18.15
CA SER A 223 -9.68 -27.00 17.43
C SER A 223 -11.03 -26.89 18.14
N PRO A 224 -12.09 -26.33 17.53
CA PRO A 224 -13.42 -26.23 18.15
C PRO A 224 -14.10 -27.59 18.38
N LEU A 225 -13.64 -28.65 17.71
CA LEU A 225 -14.29 -29.96 17.72
C LEU A 225 -14.35 -30.63 19.10
N LYS A 226 -15.44 -31.36 19.37
CA LYS A 226 -15.60 -32.23 20.55
C LYS A 226 -14.42 -33.20 20.71
N TYR A 227 -13.94 -33.77 19.60
CA TYR A 227 -12.68 -34.51 19.54
C TYR A 227 -11.67 -33.69 18.71
N PRO A 228 -10.72 -32.98 19.35
CA PRO A 228 -9.83 -32.06 18.64
C PRO A 228 -8.73 -32.81 17.87
N HIS A 229 -8.32 -32.26 16.73
CA HIS A 229 -7.26 -32.85 15.88
C HIS A 229 -5.93 -33.01 16.64
N TYR A 230 -5.62 -32.06 17.51
CA TYR A 230 -4.53 -32.12 18.49
C TYR A 230 -4.99 -31.49 19.81
N ASP A 231 -4.39 -31.88 20.93
CA ASP A 231 -4.44 -31.10 22.16
C ASP A 231 -3.17 -31.22 23.01
N PHE A 232 -2.94 -30.22 23.86
CA PHE A 232 -1.90 -30.21 24.88
C PHE A 232 -2.54 -30.60 26.21
N LEU A 233 -2.49 -31.88 26.57
CA LEU A 233 -2.91 -32.40 27.87
C LEU A 233 -1.91 -31.94 28.94
N ALA A 234 -2.35 -31.38 30.07
CA ALA A 234 -1.47 -30.85 31.11
C ALA A 234 -2.06 -31.05 32.52
N SER A 235 -1.20 -31.34 33.50
CA SER A 235 -1.67 -31.53 34.89
C SER A 235 -2.06 -30.20 35.56
N LYS A 236 -1.49 -29.08 35.11
CA LYS A 236 -1.69 -27.74 35.65
C LYS A 236 -1.58 -26.71 34.52
N ILE A 237 -2.59 -25.86 34.36
CA ILE A 237 -2.61 -24.75 33.39
C ILE A 237 -2.98 -23.46 34.13
N ILE A 238 -2.35 -22.35 33.77
CA ILE A 238 -2.68 -20.99 34.20
C ILE A 238 -2.89 -20.18 32.93
N VAL A 239 -4.03 -19.51 32.80
CA VAL A 239 -4.37 -18.61 31.70
C VAL A 239 -4.56 -17.22 32.29
N LYS A 240 -3.79 -16.25 31.82
CA LYS A 240 -3.96 -14.82 32.15
C LYS A 240 -4.35 -14.11 30.86
N THR A 241 -5.62 -13.77 30.74
CA THR A 241 -6.22 -13.22 29.52
C THR A 241 -5.50 -11.92 29.11
N ASN A 242 -5.30 -11.72 27.80
CA ASN A 242 -4.45 -10.66 27.22
C ASN A 242 -3.00 -10.56 27.75
N LYS A 243 -2.47 -11.60 28.44
CA LYS A 243 -1.15 -11.55 29.10
C LYS A 243 -0.29 -12.77 28.79
N GLU A 244 -0.54 -13.92 29.40
CA GLU A 244 0.20 -15.17 29.12
C GLU A 244 -0.49 -16.44 29.61
N LEU A 245 -0.17 -17.55 28.96
CA LEU A 245 -0.59 -18.92 29.28
C LEU A 245 0.63 -19.72 29.75
N ILE A 246 0.49 -20.50 30.82
CA ILE A 246 1.52 -21.38 31.39
C ILE A 246 0.92 -22.76 31.68
N ALA A 247 1.37 -23.79 30.98
CA ALA A 247 1.02 -25.19 31.25
C ALA A 247 2.23 -25.97 31.80
N LYS A 248 1.99 -26.98 32.66
CA LYS A 248 3.02 -27.87 33.23
C LYS A 248 2.70 -29.34 32.99
N HIS A 249 3.75 -30.15 32.89
CA HIS A 249 3.70 -31.59 32.57
C HIS A 249 2.82 -31.84 31.35
N VAL A 250 3.19 -31.18 30.26
CA VAL A 250 2.38 -31.06 29.05
C VAL A 250 2.69 -32.22 28.12
N ILE A 251 1.66 -32.89 27.62
CA ILE A 251 1.74 -33.95 26.63
C ILE A 251 0.99 -33.48 25.39
N LEU A 252 1.71 -33.21 24.30
CA LEU A 252 1.10 -32.97 22.99
C LEU A 252 0.56 -34.30 22.45
N ARG A 253 -0.74 -34.35 22.20
CA ARG A 253 -1.45 -35.46 21.57
C ARG A 253 -1.95 -35.05 20.19
N ILE A 254 -1.92 -35.96 19.22
CA ILE A 254 -2.50 -35.78 17.88
C ILE A 254 -3.38 -36.98 17.57
N GLY A 255 -4.64 -36.74 17.18
CA GLY A 255 -5.65 -37.80 17.07
C GLY A 255 -5.89 -38.58 18.37
N GLY A 256 -5.59 -37.97 19.53
CA GLY A 256 -5.60 -38.61 20.85
C GLY A 256 -4.31 -39.34 21.26
N PHE A 257 -3.42 -39.65 20.32
CA PHE A 257 -2.15 -40.34 20.61
C PHE A 257 -1.09 -39.38 21.16
N PRO A 258 -0.45 -39.67 22.31
CA PRO A 258 0.61 -38.84 22.87
C PRO A 258 1.90 -38.96 22.06
N LEU A 259 2.50 -37.82 21.70
CA LEU A 259 3.73 -37.75 20.90
C LEU A 259 4.92 -37.17 21.66
N PHE A 260 4.73 -36.05 22.37
CA PHE A 260 5.83 -35.31 23.01
C PHE A 260 5.44 -34.83 24.41
N TYR A 261 6.38 -34.97 25.36
CA TYR A 261 6.26 -34.47 26.72
C TYR A 261 7.16 -33.23 26.93
N PHE A 262 6.62 -32.20 27.58
CA PHE A 262 7.30 -30.97 27.95
C PHE A 262 7.08 -30.68 29.43
N PRO A 263 8.14 -30.47 30.25
CA PRO A 263 7.97 -30.13 31.68
C PRO A 263 7.12 -28.88 31.91
N ALA A 264 7.23 -27.88 31.03
CA ALA A 264 6.35 -26.72 30.97
C ALA A 264 6.29 -26.13 29.55
N TYR A 265 5.20 -25.43 29.25
CA TYR A 265 4.97 -24.65 28.04
C TYR A 265 4.46 -23.26 28.45
N ARG A 266 4.95 -22.18 27.83
CA ARG A 266 4.59 -20.79 28.17
C ARG A 266 4.46 -19.92 26.93
N ARG A 267 3.29 -19.30 26.74
CA ARG A 267 2.94 -18.47 25.59
C ARG A 267 2.52 -17.07 26.04
N ASP A 268 3.08 -16.02 25.44
CA ASP A 268 2.54 -14.65 25.60
C ASP A 268 1.25 -14.56 24.77
N LEU A 269 0.14 -14.07 25.33
CA LEU A 269 -1.18 -14.08 24.65
C LEU A 269 -1.49 -12.78 23.88
N ARG A 270 -0.57 -11.81 23.86
CA ARG A 270 -0.79 -10.52 23.20
C ARG A 270 -0.59 -10.64 21.68
N LYS A 271 -1.56 -10.17 20.90
CA LYS A 271 -1.56 -10.24 19.42
C LYS A 271 -0.29 -9.66 18.76
N ASP A 272 0.38 -8.69 19.40
CA ASP A 272 1.61 -8.03 18.95
C ASP A 272 2.94 -8.77 19.33
N LYS A 273 2.92 -9.95 20.00
CA LYS A 273 4.12 -10.56 20.62
C LYS A 273 4.48 -11.99 20.18
N GLN A 274 5.76 -12.16 19.85
CA GLN A 274 6.46 -13.44 19.69
C GLN A 274 6.69 -14.15 21.04
N ALA A 275 7.05 -15.44 20.98
CA ALA A 275 7.45 -16.21 22.16
C ALA A 275 8.73 -15.64 22.82
N LYS A 276 8.81 -15.71 24.15
CA LYS A 276 9.92 -15.18 24.95
C LYS A 276 11.23 -15.99 24.79
N VAL A 277 11.10 -17.26 24.40
CA VAL A 277 12.18 -18.18 24.04
C VAL A 277 11.62 -19.07 22.93
N ILE A 278 12.40 -19.33 21.89
CA ILE A 278 12.07 -20.24 20.80
C ILE A 278 13.12 -21.35 20.81
N PHE A 279 12.73 -22.54 21.25
CA PHE A 279 13.56 -23.74 21.15
C PHE A 279 13.34 -24.39 19.79
N ARG A 280 14.42 -24.81 19.14
CA ARG A 280 14.40 -25.54 17.87
C ARG A 280 15.24 -26.81 18.01
N LEU A 281 14.58 -27.97 18.08
CA LEU A 281 15.25 -29.28 18.22
C LEU A 281 15.16 -30.07 16.92
N GLY A 282 16.19 -30.85 16.61
CA GLY A 282 16.22 -31.65 15.40
C GLY A 282 17.41 -32.59 15.23
N THR A 283 17.44 -33.21 14.07
CA THR A 283 18.56 -33.92 13.47
C THR A 283 18.43 -33.80 11.94
N ASP A 284 19.51 -33.50 11.22
CA ASP A 284 19.50 -33.49 9.75
C ASP A 284 20.86 -33.94 9.16
N SER A 285 20.96 -34.34 7.89
CA SER A 285 22.22 -34.88 7.33
C SER A 285 23.36 -33.86 7.22
N TYR A 286 23.06 -32.56 7.23
CA TYR A 286 24.04 -31.47 7.16
C TYR A 286 24.51 -31.00 8.55
N GLN A 287 23.68 -31.12 9.57
CA GLN A 287 23.97 -30.66 10.95
C GLN A 287 24.15 -31.82 11.96
N GLY A 288 23.71 -33.02 11.62
CA GLY A 288 23.44 -34.11 12.57
C GLY A 288 22.34 -33.71 13.57
N PRO A 289 22.17 -34.44 14.68
CA PRO A 289 21.43 -33.97 15.84
C PRO A 289 21.83 -32.55 16.25
N PHE A 290 20.84 -31.67 16.41
CA PHE A 290 21.03 -30.28 16.77
C PHE A 290 19.94 -29.72 17.69
N MET A 291 20.34 -28.69 18.44
CA MET A 291 19.51 -27.83 19.25
C MET A 291 19.88 -26.38 18.93
N SER A 292 18.89 -25.55 18.67
CA SER A 292 19.03 -24.12 18.49
C SER A 292 18.07 -23.39 19.44
N ILE A 293 18.52 -22.29 20.02
CA ILE A 293 17.78 -21.48 21.00
C ILE A 293 17.84 -20.03 20.54
N GLU A 294 16.67 -19.46 20.26
CA GLU A 294 16.48 -18.08 19.83
C GLU A 294 15.73 -17.32 20.95
N LEU A 295 16.29 -16.18 21.39
CA LEU A 295 15.80 -15.37 22.49
C LEU A 295 15.41 -13.96 21.96
N PRO A 296 14.15 -13.72 21.55
CA PRO A 296 13.75 -12.45 20.95
C PRO A 296 13.77 -11.28 21.94
N ILE A 297 14.78 -10.40 21.82
CA ILE A 297 14.89 -9.13 22.54
C ILE A 297 14.14 -8.05 21.75
N SER A 298 12.81 -8.12 21.78
CA SER A 298 11.93 -7.10 21.19
C SER A 298 11.48 -6.10 22.27
N ARG A 299 12.03 -4.88 22.24
CA ARG A 299 11.78 -3.83 23.25
C ARG A 299 11.16 -2.57 22.61
N ARG A 300 9.83 -2.59 22.48
CA ARG A 300 8.98 -1.64 21.72
C ARG A 300 9.28 -1.70 20.21
N ARG A 301 8.43 -1.07 19.38
CA ARG A 301 8.51 -1.05 17.89
C ARG A 301 9.71 -0.25 17.32
N ARG A 302 10.82 -0.10 18.06
CA ARG A 302 12.06 0.59 17.66
C ARG A 302 13.31 -0.30 17.68
N LEU A 303 13.35 -1.32 18.55
CA LEU A 303 14.47 -2.27 18.68
C LEU A 303 13.91 -3.69 18.64
N ASN A 304 14.24 -4.42 17.57
CA ASN A 304 13.89 -5.82 17.38
C ASN A 304 15.18 -6.62 17.17
N GLY A 305 15.37 -7.71 17.89
CA GLY A 305 16.51 -8.61 17.67
C GLY A 305 16.35 -9.92 18.41
N SER A 306 17.31 -10.83 18.24
CA SER A 306 17.41 -12.05 19.01
C SER A 306 18.84 -12.33 19.46
N ILE A 307 18.98 -13.10 20.54
CA ILE A 307 20.22 -13.85 20.81
C ILE A 307 20.00 -15.27 20.31
N MET A 308 20.93 -15.79 19.52
CA MET A 308 20.93 -17.14 18.98
C MET A 308 22.03 -17.97 19.63
N PHE A 309 21.72 -19.23 19.95
CA PHE A 309 22.69 -20.25 20.35
C PHE A 309 22.37 -21.56 19.62
N ASP A 310 23.32 -22.06 18.84
CA ASP A 310 23.21 -23.27 18.03
C ASP A 310 24.23 -24.32 18.53
N GLN A 311 23.80 -25.55 18.74
CA GLN A 311 24.63 -26.72 19.03
C GLN A 311 24.21 -27.84 18.09
N SER A 312 25.16 -28.42 17.37
CA SER A 312 24.96 -29.51 16.43
C SER A 312 26.09 -30.52 16.53
N SER A 313 25.93 -31.75 16.03
CA SER A 313 27.01 -32.75 16.04
C SER A 313 27.97 -32.64 14.84
N ARG A 314 27.45 -32.30 13.64
CA ARG A 314 28.24 -32.18 12.40
C ARG A 314 28.70 -30.77 12.06
N ARG A 315 28.20 -29.73 12.74
CA ARG A 315 28.65 -28.33 12.57
C ARG A 315 29.04 -27.67 13.90
N GLY A 316 29.20 -28.46 14.97
CA GLY A 316 29.64 -28.01 16.28
C GLY A 316 28.74 -26.93 16.89
N ARG A 317 29.35 -25.96 17.56
CA ARG A 317 28.68 -24.84 18.22
C ARG A 317 28.66 -23.60 17.33
N GLY A 318 27.62 -22.80 17.51
CA GLY A 318 27.51 -21.45 17.01
C GLY A 318 26.64 -20.59 17.92
N GLY A 319 26.64 -19.29 17.67
CA GLY A 319 25.82 -18.35 18.42
C GLY A 319 26.12 -16.92 18.01
N GLY A 320 25.24 -16.02 18.42
CA GLY A 320 25.31 -14.63 17.97
C GLY A 320 24.11 -13.80 18.37
N THR A 321 24.03 -12.62 17.78
CA THR A 321 22.92 -11.68 17.93
C THR A 321 22.56 -11.08 16.58
N ASP A 322 21.28 -11.06 16.23
CA ASP A 322 20.76 -10.22 15.16
C ASP A 322 19.89 -9.12 15.76
N GLY A 323 19.86 -7.94 15.14
CA GLY A 323 18.95 -6.90 15.58
C GLY A 323 18.87 -5.71 14.65
N GLY A 324 17.64 -5.28 14.37
CA GLY A 324 17.34 -4.02 13.71
C GLY A 324 17.06 -2.90 14.72
N TYR A 325 17.47 -1.68 14.36
CA TYR A 325 17.00 -0.45 14.99
C TYR A 325 16.26 0.41 13.96
N ARG A 326 15.18 1.05 14.41
CA ARG A 326 14.46 2.09 13.67
C ARG A 326 14.06 3.19 14.62
N VAL A 327 14.63 4.37 14.40
CA VAL A 327 14.37 5.59 15.17
C VAL A 327 13.95 6.66 14.16
N ASN A 328 12.64 6.87 14.05
CA ASN A 328 12.07 8.03 13.39
C ASN A 328 11.83 9.08 14.47
N ASP A 329 12.50 10.22 14.36
CA ASP A 329 12.34 11.36 15.26
C ASP A 329 11.89 12.56 14.43
N VAL A 330 10.84 13.22 14.90
CA VAL A 330 10.06 14.19 14.12
C VAL A 330 9.85 15.43 14.98
N GLY A 331 10.03 16.60 14.38
CA GLY A 331 9.60 17.88 14.93
C GLY A 331 8.46 18.41 14.08
N PHE A 332 7.38 18.79 14.75
CA PHE A 332 6.13 19.24 14.15
C PHE A 332 5.56 20.38 14.99
N ASP A 333 4.80 21.26 14.38
CA ASP A 333 3.99 22.22 15.14
C ASP A 333 2.58 21.62 15.30
N GLU A 334 1.96 21.78 16.47
CA GLU A 334 0.69 21.15 16.88
C GLU A 334 -0.34 22.22 17.26
N ILE A 335 -1.50 22.19 16.61
CA ILE A 335 -2.73 22.83 17.10
C ILE A 335 -3.51 21.75 17.86
N PHE A 336 -3.85 22.03 19.13
CA PHE A 336 -4.48 21.08 20.03
C PHE A 336 -5.79 21.63 20.60
N LEU A 337 -6.88 20.89 20.37
CA LEU A 337 -8.22 21.19 20.87
C LEU A 337 -8.57 20.21 22.01
N PRO A 338 -8.30 20.55 23.28
CA PRO A 338 -8.53 19.65 24.40
C PRO A 338 -10.01 19.35 24.65
N PHE A 339 -10.33 18.08 24.90
CA PHE A 339 -11.65 17.72 25.43
C PHE A 339 -11.78 18.25 26.85
N LEU A 340 -12.73 19.17 27.08
CA LEU A 340 -13.04 19.69 28.41
C LEU A 340 -13.33 18.54 29.39
N PRO A 341 -12.93 18.65 30.67
CA PRO A 341 -13.37 17.73 31.71
C PRO A 341 -14.90 17.66 31.70
N ASP A 342 -15.41 16.44 31.57
CA ASP A 342 -16.84 16.09 31.51
C ASP A 342 -17.61 16.68 30.30
N ALA A 343 -16.90 16.93 29.19
CA ALA A 343 -17.50 17.35 27.91
C ALA A 343 -18.60 16.41 27.41
N THR A 344 -19.78 17.00 27.16
CA THR A 344 -20.96 16.37 26.55
C THR A 344 -20.70 15.92 25.10
N PRO A 345 -21.53 15.02 24.53
CA PRO A 345 -21.45 14.67 23.12
C PRO A 345 -21.58 15.88 22.19
N SER A 346 -22.41 16.86 22.53
CA SER A 346 -22.63 18.08 21.74
C SER A 346 -21.44 19.05 21.79
N GLU A 347 -20.74 19.16 22.93
CA GLU A 347 -19.48 19.92 22.99
C GLU A 347 -18.37 19.23 22.18
N LYS A 348 -18.31 17.88 22.19
CA LYS A 348 -17.36 17.12 21.38
C LYS A 348 -17.63 17.24 19.88
N ALA A 349 -18.91 17.26 19.47
CA ALA A 349 -19.29 17.54 18.07
C ALA A 349 -18.75 18.92 17.65
N LYS A 350 -19.04 19.99 18.39
CA LYS A 350 -18.54 21.34 18.10
C LYS A 350 -17.01 21.41 18.03
N LEU A 351 -16.28 20.70 18.91
CA LEU A 351 -14.82 20.62 18.86
C LEU A 351 -14.31 19.87 17.62
N LYS A 352 -15.07 18.89 17.12
CA LYS A 352 -14.76 18.15 15.88
C LYS A 352 -15.03 19.01 14.65
N ASP A 353 -16.15 19.71 14.62
CA ASP A 353 -16.55 20.58 13.52
C ASP A 353 -15.55 21.74 13.36
N LEU A 354 -15.14 22.36 14.48
CA LEU A 354 -14.07 23.36 14.52
C LEU A 354 -12.69 22.78 14.12
N ALA A 355 -12.39 21.53 14.48
CA ALA A 355 -11.15 20.87 14.03
C ALA A 355 -11.18 20.57 12.52
N ALA A 356 -12.36 20.28 11.94
CA ALA A 356 -12.53 20.12 10.50
C ALA A 356 -12.38 21.45 9.76
N GLU A 357 -13.02 22.53 10.22
CA GLU A 357 -12.83 23.89 9.69
C GLU A 357 -11.33 24.28 9.66
N LEU A 358 -10.61 24.01 10.74
CA LEU A 358 -9.17 24.26 10.83
C LEU A 358 -8.32 23.34 9.92
N ALA A 359 -8.80 22.14 9.56
CA ALA A 359 -8.13 21.26 8.61
C ALA A 359 -8.38 21.71 7.15
N ASP A 360 -9.63 22.02 6.82
CA ASP A 360 -10.03 22.49 5.49
C ASP A 360 -9.35 23.83 5.14
N ARG A 361 -9.14 24.71 6.14
CA ARG A 361 -8.31 25.93 6.05
C ARG A 361 -6.82 25.68 5.78
N LEU A 362 -6.33 24.45 5.94
CA LEU A 362 -4.92 24.06 5.72
C LEU A 362 -4.73 23.21 4.45
N ASP A 363 -5.77 22.57 3.94
CA ASP A 363 -5.74 21.71 2.73
C ASP A 363 -6.02 22.48 1.42
N GLY A 364 -6.06 23.83 1.49
CA GLY A 364 -6.21 24.75 0.35
C GLY A 364 -7.65 24.98 -0.13
N GLU A 365 -8.66 24.46 0.57
CA GLU A 365 -10.08 24.59 0.18
C GLU A 365 -10.67 25.99 0.44
N PHE A 366 -9.91 26.87 1.11
CA PHE A 366 -10.24 28.29 1.34
C PHE A 366 -9.32 29.25 0.54
N ASP A 367 -8.63 28.80 -0.50
CA ASP A 367 -7.98 29.71 -1.45
C ASP A 367 -9.09 30.59 -2.08
N HIS A 368 -8.91 31.91 -2.04
CA HIS A 368 -9.90 32.87 -2.54
C HIS A 368 -9.53 33.32 -3.96
N TYR A 369 -10.48 33.24 -4.88
CA TYR A 369 -10.29 33.57 -6.28
C TYR A 369 -11.25 34.69 -6.70
N LYS A 370 -10.70 35.69 -7.40
CA LYS A 370 -11.47 36.66 -8.17
C LYS A 370 -11.42 36.23 -9.62
N LEU A 371 -12.59 35.96 -10.18
CA LEU A 371 -12.71 35.36 -11.51
C LEU A 371 -13.51 36.26 -12.43
N ARG A 372 -13.06 36.37 -13.67
CA ARG A 372 -13.86 36.87 -14.78
C ARG A 372 -14.34 35.68 -15.59
N GLN A 373 -15.62 35.59 -15.90
CA GLN A 373 -16.14 34.55 -16.78
C GLN A 373 -16.46 35.13 -18.16
N LEU A 374 -16.18 34.33 -19.19
CA LEU A 374 -16.82 34.40 -20.49
C LEU A 374 -17.80 33.22 -20.55
N PHE A 375 -19.09 33.53 -20.71
CA PHE A 375 -20.17 32.56 -20.76
C PHE A 375 -20.80 32.54 -22.16
N PHE A 376 -20.87 31.37 -22.77
CA PHE A 376 -21.60 31.11 -24.01
C PHE A 376 -22.92 30.43 -23.66
N GLU A 377 -24.04 31.12 -23.82
CA GLU A 377 -25.36 30.51 -23.61
C GLU A 377 -25.71 29.60 -24.79
N TYR A 378 -26.32 28.44 -24.53
CA TYR A 378 -26.82 27.59 -25.61
C TYR A 378 -28.10 28.20 -26.19
N LEU A 379 -28.00 28.88 -27.33
CA LEU A 379 -29.17 29.43 -28.03
C LEU A 379 -30.21 28.34 -28.31
N ILE A 380 -31.39 28.50 -27.71
CA ILE A 380 -32.56 27.67 -27.99
C ILE A 380 -33.01 27.96 -29.42
N THR A 381 -32.91 26.96 -30.30
CA THR A 381 -33.31 27.12 -31.68
C THR A 381 -34.82 26.95 -31.87
N ASP A 382 -35.31 27.49 -32.97
CA ASP A 382 -36.67 27.27 -33.45
C ASP A 382 -36.97 25.77 -33.72
N GLU A 383 -35.93 24.94 -33.90
CA GLU A 383 -36.03 23.49 -34.01
C GLU A 383 -36.07 22.79 -32.65
N ASP A 384 -35.40 23.33 -31.63
CA ASP A 384 -35.50 22.86 -30.24
C ASP A 384 -36.91 23.07 -29.68
N VAL A 385 -37.52 24.24 -29.97
CA VAL A 385 -38.93 24.51 -29.64
C VAL A 385 -39.86 23.53 -30.37
N LYS A 386 -39.62 23.25 -31.66
CA LYS A 386 -40.41 22.24 -32.43
C LYS A 386 -40.21 20.82 -31.90
N ARG A 387 -39.00 20.46 -31.45
CA ARG A 387 -38.64 19.15 -30.87
C ARG A 387 -39.33 18.94 -29.53
N ALA A 388 -39.28 19.92 -28.63
CA ALA A 388 -40.02 19.93 -27.37
C ALA A 388 -41.54 19.90 -27.61
N HIS A 389 -42.05 20.70 -28.55
CA HIS A 389 -43.46 20.69 -28.93
C HIS A 389 -43.91 19.33 -29.52
N THR A 390 -43.07 18.65 -30.29
CA THR A 390 -43.39 17.31 -30.82
C THR A 390 -43.44 16.28 -29.68
N LYS A 391 -42.45 16.30 -28.77
CA LYS A 391 -42.40 15.41 -27.59
C LYS A 391 -43.64 15.59 -26.69
N ILE A 392 -44.05 16.82 -26.37
CA ILE A 392 -45.26 17.05 -25.56
C ILE A 392 -46.55 16.65 -26.30
N GLN A 393 -46.65 16.83 -27.62
CA GLN A 393 -47.83 16.42 -28.40
C GLN A 393 -47.95 14.89 -28.49
N GLU A 394 -46.83 14.15 -28.56
CA GLU A 394 -46.84 12.70 -28.40
C GLU A 394 -47.31 12.28 -27.00
N VAL A 395 -46.86 12.96 -25.95
CA VAL A 395 -47.32 12.73 -24.56
C VAL A 395 -48.82 13.02 -24.44
N TYR A 396 -49.30 14.13 -24.98
CA TYR A 396 -50.72 14.49 -24.99
C TYR A 396 -51.57 13.45 -25.71
N THR A 397 -51.09 12.94 -26.86
CA THR A 397 -51.74 11.85 -27.60
C THR A 397 -51.79 10.55 -26.79
N LYS A 398 -50.73 10.21 -26.03
CA LYS A 398 -50.72 9.05 -25.11
C LYS A 398 -51.74 9.22 -23.97
N LEU A 399 -51.96 10.45 -23.48
CA LEU A 399 -52.92 10.75 -22.41
C LEU A 399 -54.38 10.73 -22.86
N GLN A 400 -54.66 10.87 -24.16
CA GLN A 400 -56.01 10.73 -24.73
C GLN A 400 -56.44 9.28 -24.97
N ALA A 401 -55.58 8.28 -24.69
CA ALA A 401 -55.92 6.87 -24.82
C ALA A 401 -56.90 6.40 -23.74
N GLU A 402 -57.78 5.46 -24.09
CA GLU A 402 -58.79 4.92 -23.17
C GLU A 402 -58.12 4.16 -22.01
N ASN A 403 -58.33 4.64 -20.77
CA ASN A 403 -57.63 4.23 -19.54
C ASN A 403 -56.13 4.61 -19.45
N ALA A 404 -55.71 5.73 -20.04
CA ALA A 404 -54.36 6.27 -19.85
C ALA A 404 -54.06 6.63 -18.38
N ASP A 405 -52.90 6.19 -17.88
CA ASP A 405 -52.41 6.47 -16.53
C ASP A 405 -51.48 7.70 -16.54
N PHE A 406 -52.00 8.85 -16.08
CA PHE A 406 -51.25 10.11 -16.03
C PHE A 406 -49.97 10.00 -15.20
N GLY A 407 -50.00 9.25 -14.09
CA GLY A 407 -48.86 9.10 -13.19
C GLY A 407 -47.71 8.36 -13.87
N LYS A 408 -48.00 7.21 -14.50
CA LYS A 408 -46.98 6.43 -15.24
C LYS A 408 -46.48 7.17 -16.49
N ILE A 409 -47.33 7.95 -17.15
CA ILE A 409 -46.92 8.74 -18.32
C ILE A 409 -46.03 9.91 -17.88
N SER A 410 -46.30 10.55 -16.73
CA SER A 410 -45.38 11.52 -16.12
C SER A 410 -44.04 10.88 -15.75
N GLU A 411 -44.06 9.78 -14.99
CA GLU A 411 -42.87 9.05 -14.55
C GLU A 411 -41.92 8.69 -15.72
N ALA A 412 -42.48 8.33 -16.88
CA ALA A 412 -41.73 7.88 -18.04
C ALA A 412 -41.39 8.96 -19.09
N ASN A 413 -41.96 10.17 -19.03
CA ASN A 413 -41.78 11.20 -20.08
C ASN A 413 -41.48 12.62 -19.58
N SER A 414 -41.76 12.95 -18.31
CA SER A 414 -41.59 14.30 -17.76
C SER A 414 -40.10 14.67 -17.56
N ASP A 415 -39.77 15.94 -17.78
CA ASP A 415 -38.45 16.51 -17.54
C ASP A 415 -38.37 17.27 -16.19
N ASP A 416 -39.44 17.25 -15.38
CA ASP A 416 -39.46 17.74 -13.99
C ASP A 416 -38.98 16.67 -13.00
N ASP A 417 -37.71 16.77 -12.58
CA ASP A 417 -37.09 15.84 -11.62
C ASP A 417 -37.73 15.84 -10.22
N GLN A 418 -38.48 16.89 -9.82
CA GLN A 418 -39.11 16.95 -8.49
C GLN A 418 -40.37 16.06 -8.41
N THR A 419 -41.30 16.22 -9.35
CA THR A 419 -42.62 15.57 -9.28
C THR A 419 -42.73 14.29 -10.11
N ARG A 420 -41.86 14.06 -11.12
CA ARG A 420 -41.90 12.89 -12.01
C ARG A 420 -42.06 11.57 -11.27
N TYR A 421 -41.23 11.34 -10.25
CA TYR A 421 -41.22 10.10 -9.47
C TYR A 421 -42.41 9.95 -8.51
N GLN A 422 -43.25 10.98 -8.39
CA GLN A 422 -44.54 10.96 -7.68
C GLN A 422 -45.73 10.95 -8.67
N GLY A 423 -45.47 10.67 -9.96
CA GLY A 423 -46.48 10.68 -11.01
C GLY A 423 -46.99 12.08 -11.34
N GLY A 424 -46.11 13.08 -11.26
CA GLY A 424 -46.39 14.48 -11.57
C GLY A 424 -47.09 15.27 -10.46
N ASP A 425 -47.36 14.65 -9.30
CA ASP A 425 -48.17 15.23 -8.22
C ASP A 425 -47.51 16.45 -7.56
N LEU A 426 -48.27 17.54 -7.43
CA LEU A 426 -47.89 18.75 -6.69
C LEU A 426 -48.64 18.87 -5.35
N GLY A 427 -49.55 17.94 -5.03
CA GLY A 427 -50.48 18.10 -3.92
C GLY A 427 -51.47 19.23 -4.15
N PHE A 428 -52.03 19.78 -3.06
CA PHE A 428 -52.96 20.91 -3.10
C PHE A 428 -52.24 22.25 -3.26
N LEU A 429 -52.90 23.18 -3.94
CA LEU A 429 -52.49 24.55 -4.22
C LEU A 429 -53.65 25.52 -4.02
N VAL A 430 -53.38 26.69 -3.46
CA VAL A 430 -54.28 27.87 -3.51
C VAL A 430 -53.83 28.87 -4.59
N ARG A 431 -54.74 29.72 -5.04
CA ARG A 431 -54.44 30.69 -6.09
C ARG A 431 -53.55 31.83 -5.57
N GLY A 432 -52.43 32.09 -6.23
CA GLY A 432 -51.41 33.03 -5.79
C GLY A 432 -50.47 32.48 -4.71
N GLU A 433 -50.45 31.16 -4.48
CA GLU A 433 -49.54 30.54 -3.52
C GLU A 433 -48.07 30.79 -3.89
N LYS A 434 -47.26 31.08 -2.88
CA LYS A 434 -45.84 31.37 -3.01
C LYS A 434 -44.98 30.35 -2.26
N ASP A 435 -43.80 30.07 -2.82
CA ASP A 435 -42.80 29.21 -2.21
C ASP A 435 -41.99 29.93 -1.10
N GLN A 436 -40.96 29.26 -0.58
CA GLN A 436 -40.11 29.78 0.51
C GLN A 436 -39.13 30.88 0.04
N GLU A 437 -38.88 30.98 -1.26
CA GLU A 437 -38.11 32.07 -1.87
C GLU A 437 -39.00 33.28 -2.20
N GLY A 438 -40.33 33.11 -2.18
CA GLY A 438 -41.33 34.14 -2.41
C GLY A 438 -41.80 34.24 -3.86
N GLU A 439 -41.40 33.31 -4.73
CA GLU A 439 -41.88 33.20 -6.10
C GLU A 439 -43.23 32.48 -6.16
N LEU A 440 -43.95 32.59 -7.29
CA LEU A 440 -45.23 31.88 -7.45
C LEU A 440 -44.97 30.37 -7.64
N ARG A 441 -45.63 29.56 -6.81
CA ARG A 441 -45.47 28.09 -6.78
C ARG A 441 -45.92 27.40 -8.08
N LEU A 442 -46.69 28.11 -8.91
CA LEU A 442 -47.10 27.73 -10.26
C LEU A 442 -47.04 28.97 -11.18
N ASP A 443 -46.53 28.80 -12.40
CA ASP A 443 -46.46 29.89 -13.40
C ASP A 443 -47.87 30.46 -13.70
N PRO A 444 -48.06 31.78 -13.88
CA PRO A 444 -49.39 32.37 -14.09
C PRO A 444 -50.21 31.76 -15.24
N VAL A 445 -49.56 31.33 -16.33
CA VAL A 445 -50.23 30.70 -17.49
C VAL A 445 -50.70 29.28 -17.13
N LEU A 446 -49.93 28.60 -16.28
CA LEU A 446 -50.27 27.28 -15.75
C LEU A 446 -51.33 27.38 -14.65
N GLU A 447 -51.28 28.41 -13.81
CA GLU A 447 -52.26 28.68 -12.76
C GLU A 447 -53.64 28.99 -13.34
N GLU A 448 -53.74 29.93 -14.28
CA GLU A 448 -55.03 30.28 -14.90
C GLU A 448 -55.68 29.08 -15.60
N ALA A 449 -54.87 28.22 -16.22
CA ALA A 449 -55.36 26.97 -16.81
C ALA A 449 -55.76 25.92 -15.74
N ALA A 450 -54.99 25.77 -14.67
CA ALA A 450 -55.27 24.81 -13.60
C ALA A 450 -56.60 25.12 -12.88
N PHE A 451 -56.82 26.38 -12.52
CA PHE A 451 -58.04 26.84 -11.85
C PHE A 451 -59.28 26.94 -12.77
N ALA A 452 -59.12 26.70 -14.08
CA ALA A 452 -60.24 26.62 -15.02
C ALA A 452 -60.73 25.18 -15.30
N LEU A 453 -59.98 24.16 -14.86
CA LEU A 453 -60.28 22.74 -15.08
C LEU A 453 -61.16 22.15 -13.98
N LYS A 454 -61.95 21.13 -14.31
CA LYS A 454 -62.73 20.34 -13.33
C LYS A 454 -61.89 19.17 -12.80
N ALA A 455 -62.28 18.66 -11.63
CA ALA A 455 -61.71 17.43 -11.09
C ALA A 455 -61.85 16.26 -12.09
N GLY A 456 -60.72 15.65 -12.44
CA GLY A 456 -60.57 14.61 -13.46
C GLY A 456 -60.15 15.12 -14.86
N GLU A 457 -60.24 16.42 -15.13
CA GLU A 457 -59.99 17.03 -16.44
C GLU A 457 -58.48 17.28 -16.69
N ILE A 458 -58.06 17.14 -17.95
CA ILE A 458 -56.66 17.32 -18.40
C ILE A 458 -56.59 18.57 -19.28
N SER A 459 -55.58 19.41 -19.07
CA SER A 459 -55.37 20.61 -19.89
C SER A 459 -55.05 20.28 -21.34
N GLN A 460 -55.34 21.21 -22.26
CA GLN A 460 -54.62 21.29 -23.52
C GLN A 460 -53.12 21.54 -23.26
N VAL A 461 -52.24 21.29 -24.24
CA VAL A 461 -50.81 21.61 -24.12
C VAL A 461 -50.61 23.10 -23.90
N LEU A 462 -50.05 23.45 -22.75
CA LEU A 462 -49.69 24.81 -22.36
C LEU A 462 -48.23 25.09 -22.72
N ARG A 463 -47.89 26.35 -22.98
CA ARG A 463 -46.51 26.80 -23.22
C ARG A 463 -46.14 27.88 -22.22
N THR A 464 -44.98 27.73 -21.59
CA THR A 464 -44.29 28.80 -20.85
C THR A 464 -42.97 29.12 -21.55
N ASP A 465 -42.17 30.03 -20.99
CA ASP A 465 -40.81 30.28 -21.46
C ASP A 465 -39.82 29.16 -21.06
N ARG A 466 -40.18 28.32 -20.08
CA ARG A 466 -39.33 27.19 -19.61
C ARG A 466 -39.60 25.89 -20.37
N GLY A 467 -40.82 25.70 -20.87
CA GLY A 467 -41.21 24.43 -21.49
C GLY A 467 -42.63 24.37 -22.01
N PHE A 468 -43.04 23.16 -22.35
CA PHE A 468 -44.43 22.81 -22.61
C PHE A 468 -44.97 21.92 -21.49
N HIS A 469 -46.21 22.14 -21.09
CA HIS A 469 -46.78 21.57 -19.88
C HIS A 469 -48.17 20.98 -20.17
N ILE A 470 -48.49 19.87 -19.52
CA ILE A 470 -49.84 19.32 -19.44
C ILE A 470 -50.20 19.17 -17.97
N LEU A 471 -51.34 19.71 -17.57
CA LEU A 471 -51.85 19.68 -16.19
C LEU A 471 -53.07 18.75 -16.10
N LYS A 472 -53.30 18.19 -14.92
CA LYS A 472 -54.52 17.45 -14.58
C LYS A 472 -54.95 17.82 -13.17
N VAL A 473 -56.21 18.19 -12.98
CA VAL A 473 -56.77 18.38 -11.63
C VAL A 473 -57.30 17.03 -11.15
N ASP A 474 -56.83 16.55 -10.00
CA ASP A 474 -57.33 15.31 -9.38
C ASP A 474 -58.53 15.62 -8.46
N HIS A 475 -58.40 16.63 -7.60
CA HIS A 475 -59.42 17.01 -6.61
C HIS A 475 -59.54 18.53 -6.49
N ILE A 476 -60.72 19.00 -6.08
CA ILE A 476 -61.04 20.40 -5.79
C ILE A 476 -61.72 20.43 -4.43
N LEU A 477 -61.32 21.34 -3.54
CA LEU A 477 -61.86 21.48 -2.18
C LEU A 477 -62.15 22.97 -1.88
N ASP A 478 -63.41 23.27 -1.56
CA ASP A 478 -63.82 24.58 -1.04
C ASP A 478 -63.75 24.57 0.50
N ILE A 479 -62.75 25.22 1.09
CA ILE A 479 -62.51 25.20 2.55
C ILE A 479 -62.38 26.63 3.07
N TYR A 480 -63.21 26.98 4.07
CA TYR A 480 -63.28 28.30 4.71
C TYR A 480 -63.45 29.55 3.80
N GLY A 481 -63.70 29.35 2.50
CA GLY A 481 -63.84 30.42 1.51
C GLY A 481 -62.66 30.55 0.54
N GLU A 482 -61.62 29.73 0.71
CA GLU A 482 -60.56 29.54 -0.27
C GLU A 482 -60.81 28.25 -1.08
N HIS A 483 -60.31 28.25 -2.31
CA HIS A 483 -60.56 27.21 -3.31
C HIS A 483 -59.24 26.50 -3.58
N GLU A 484 -59.06 25.30 -3.00
CA GLU A 484 -57.86 24.49 -3.14
C GLU A 484 -58.02 23.51 -4.31
N ILE A 485 -56.99 23.38 -5.16
CA ILE A 485 -56.95 22.36 -6.21
C ILE A 485 -55.74 21.44 -6.05
N SER A 486 -55.95 20.14 -6.14
CA SER A 486 -54.86 19.15 -6.24
C SER A 486 -54.55 18.88 -7.70
N ILE A 487 -53.30 19.08 -8.10
CA ILE A 487 -52.89 18.97 -9.50
C ILE A 487 -51.71 18.01 -9.72
N ARG A 488 -51.68 17.41 -10.90
CA ARG A 488 -50.50 16.75 -11.48
C ARG A 488 -50.02 17.54 -12.70
N ARG A 489 -48.71 17.54 -12.95
CA ARG A 489 -48.10 18.08 -14.18
C ARG A 489 -47.23 17.06 -14.93
N ILE A 490 -47.06 17.32 -16.22
CA ILE A 490 -46.03 16.71 -17.07
C ILE A 490 -45.37 17.84 -17.83
N ASP A 491 -44.08 18.01 -17.60
CA ASP A 491 -43.29 19.12 -18.11
C ASP A 491 -42.32 18.59 -19.17
N ILE A 492 -42.20 19.29 -20.29
CA ILE A 492 -41.23 19.02 -21.35
C ILE A 492 -40.38 20.28 -21.53
N ASN A 493 -39.15 20.23 -21.02
CA ASN A 493 -38.27 21.38 -20.97
C ASN A 493 -37.68 21.67 -22.36
N ILE A 494 -37.75 22.93 -22.78
CA ILE A 494 -37.07 23.35 -24.02
C ILE A 494 -35.58 23.40 -23.70
N SER A 495 -34.82 22.50 -24.30
CA SER A 495 -33.39 22.31 -24.06
C SER A 495 -32.66 22.26 -25.40
N PRO A 496 -31.42 22.78 -25.49
CA PRO A 496 -30.65 22.82 -26.74
C PRO A 496 -30.38 21.42 -27.29
N SER A 497 -30.24 21.30 -28.60
CA SER A 497 -29.87 20.02 -29.24
C SER A 497 -28.41 19.65 -28.96
N ASP A 498 -28.06 18.38 -29.15
CA ASP A 498 -26.66 17.96 -29.05
C ASP A 498 -25.79 18.59 -30.16
N GLU A 499 -26.39 18.97 -31.30
CA GLU A 499 -25.72 19.72 -32.39
C GLU A 499 -25.52 21.20 -32.01
N THR A 500 -26.50 21.82 -31.34
CA THR A 500 -26.37 23.16 -30.74
C THR A 500 -25.24 23.17 -29.70
N ARG A 501 -25.21 22.19 -28.80
CA ARG A 501 -24.16 22.06 -27.77
C ARG A 501 -22.78 21.85 -28.37
N GLU A 502 -22.67 21.00 -29.39
CA GLU A 502 -21.39 20.70 -30.05
C GLU A 502 -20.86 21.89 -30.87
N THR A 503 -21.74 22.63 -31.55
CA THR A 503 -21.34 23.86 -32.26
C THR A 503 -20.93 24.98 -31.31
N THR A 504 -21.67 25.20 -30.21
CA THR A 504 -21.23 26.10 -29.13
C THR A 504 -19.89 25.64 -28.53
N ARG A 505 -19.64 24.34 -28.39
CA ARG A 505 -18.34 23.80 -27.92
C ARG A 505 -17.20 24.13 -28.88
N GLU A 506 -17.35 23.89 -30.18
CA GLU A 506 -16.28 24.19 -31.15
C GLU A 506 -15.94 25.70 -31.20
N ILE A 507 -16.95 26.57 -31.03
CA ILE A 507 -16.77 28.02 -30.91
C ILE A 507 -16.02 28.36 -29.60
N ALA A 508 -16.50 27.87 -28.46
CA ALA A 508 -15.90 28.13 -27.16
C ALA A 508 -14.46 27.62 -27.04
N GLU A 509 -14.13 26.43 -27.55
CA GLU A 509 -12.75 25.89 -27.55
C GLU A 509 -11.81 26.72 -28.43
N LYS A 510 -12.28 27.19 -29.59
CA LYS A 510 -11.51 28.08 -30.47
C LYS A 510 -11.22 29.43 -29.81
N ILE A 511 -12.15 29.96 -29.01
CA ILE A 511 -11.98 31.22 -28.28
C ILE A 511 -11.12 31.00 -27.02
N GLN A 512 -11.26 29.86 -26.34
CA GLN A 512 -10.39 29.46 -25.22
C GLN A 512 -8.92 29.42 -25.63
N GLY A 513 -8.62 28.85 -26.81
CA GLY A 513 -7.26 28.82 -27.36
C GLY A 513 -6.67 30.20 -27.69
N ARG A 514 -7.52 31.21 -27.99
CA ARG A 514 -7.10 32.61 -28.20
C ARG A 514 -6.91 33.35 -26.88
N ALA A 515 -7.81 33.17 -25.93
CA ALA A 515 -7.69 33.71 -24.58
C ALA A 515 -6.42 33.17 -23.87
N ALA A 516 -6.12 31.87 -24.04
CA ALA A 516 -4.89 31.25 -23.55
C ALA A 516 -3.61 31.73 -24.26
N ALA A 517 -3.73 32.37 -25.43
CA ALA A 517 -2.64 33.07 -26.12
C ALA A 517 -2.49 34.55 -25.70
N GLY A 518 -3.28 35.02 -24.73
CA GLY A 518 -3.22 36.38 -24.18
C GLY A 518 -4.16 37.40 -24.83
N GLU A 519 -5.10 36.98 -25.69
CA GLU A 519 -6.13 37.89 -26.21
C GLU A 519 -7.18 38.24 -25.13
N SER A 520 -7.66 39.48 -25.12
CA SER A 520 -8.56 39.98 -24.07
C SER A 520 -9.96 39.38 -24.17
N LEU A 521 -10.47 38.77 -23.09
CA LEU A 521 -11.84 38.24 -23.04
C LEU A 521 -12.90 39.26 -23.46
N ALA A 522 -12.75 40.53 -23.09
CA ALA A 522 -13.70 41.59 -23.45
C ALA A 522 -13.70 41.91 -24.96
N GLN A 523 -12.58 41.69 -25.65
CA GLN A 523 -12.51 41.81 -27.12
C GLN A 523 -13.07 40.55 -27.78
N LEU A 524 -12.67 39.37 -27.30
CA LEU A 524 -13.14 38.08 -27.81
C LEU A 524 -14.67 37.93 -27.71
N ALA A 525 -15.29 38.46 -26.65
CA ALA A 525 -16.74 38.48 -26.49
C ALA A 525 -17.43 39.38 -27.51
N SER A 526 -16.84 40.54 -27.83
CA SER A 526 -17.40 41.46 -28.84
C SER A 526 -17.36 40.92 -30.28
N GLU A 527 -16.75 39.75 -30.51
CA GLU A 527 -16.80 39.03 -31.80
C GLU A 527 -18.00 38.07 -31.93
N PHE A 528 -18.72 37.77 -30.84
CA PHE A 528 -19.81 36.78 -30.80
C PHE A 528 -21.00 37.29 -29.97
N GLU A 529 -22.14 37.55 -30.62
CA GLU A 529 -23.37 38.06 -29.98
C GLU A 529 -23.94 37.11 -28.92
N GLU A 530 -23.55 35.83 -28.99
CA GLU A 530 -23.96 34.73 -28.10
C GLU A 530 -23.10 34.59 -26.84
N SER A 531 -22.23 35.55 -26.54
CA SER A 531 -21.25 35.46 -25.46
C SER A 531 -21.23 36.66 -24.51
N GLU A 532 -21.36 36.40 -23.21
CA GLU A 532 -21.39 37.42 -22.15
C GLU A 532 -20.10 37.38 -21.32
N VAL A 533 -19.50 38.54 -21.07
CA VAL A 533 -18.43 38.70 -20.07
C VAL A 533 -18.99 39.33 -18.81
N SER A 534 -18.85 38.63 -17.69
CA SER A 534 -19.19 39.13 -16.36
C SER A 534 -18.09 38.79 -15.35
N ASP A 535 -17.93 39.64 -14.34
CA ASP A 535 -17.09 39.31 -13.18
C ASP A 535 -17.90 38.43 -12.22
N VAL A 536 -17.38 37.25 -11.91
CA VAL A 536 -18.09 36.24 -11.10
C VAL A 536 -18.34 36.81 -9.70
N ASN A 537 -19.53 36.56 -9.14
CA ASN A 537 -19.98 37.13 -7.86
C ASN A 537 -19.82 38.67 -7.81
N ASN A 538 -20.10 39.35 -8.93
CA ASN A 538 -19.95 40.80 -9.10
C ASN A 538 -18.52 41.32 -8.83
N GLY A 539 -17.51 40.48 -9.04
CA GLY A 539 -16.09 40.81 -8.79
C GLY A 539 -15.66 40.70 -7.32
N ALA A 540 -16.50 40.13 -6.45
CA ALA A 540 -16.08 39.72 -5.10
C ALA A 540 -15.24 38.43 -5.15
N MET A 541 -14.36 38.27 -4.15
CA MET A 541 -13.62 37.02 -3.94
C MET A 541 -14.57 35.87 -3.60
N ILE A 542 -14.25 34.67 -4.06
CA ILE A 542 -14.99 33.44 -3.79
C ILE A 542 -14.01 32.36 -3.28
N PRO A 543 -14.24 31.73 -2.13
CA PRO A 543 -13.40 30.63 -1.66
C PRO A 543 -13.69 29.35 -2.45
N LEU A 544 -12.68 28.52 -2.66
CA LEU A 544 -12.75 27.31 -3.49
C LEU A 544 -13.82 26.30 -3.02
N ASN A 545 -14.15 26.27 -1.73
CA ASN A 545 -15.19 25.42 -1.15
C ASN A 545 -16.63 25.79 -1.56
N GLU A 546 -16.92 27.06 -1.84
CA GLU A 546 -18.26 27.55 -2.24
C GLU A 546 -18.53 27.43 -3.75
N MET A 547 -17.53 27.10 -4.56
CA MET A 547 -17.67 26.92 -6.02
C MET A 547 -18.35 25.60 -6.39
N ASP A 548 -19.21 25.62 -7.42
CA ASP A 548 -19.79 24.40 -7.98
C ASP A 548 -18.69 23.44 -8.50
N SER A 549 -18.82 22.18 -8.10
CA SER A 549 -17.89 21.07 -8.37
C SER A 549 -17.57 20.88 -9.86
N ARG A 550 -18.45 21.32 -10.77
CA ARG A 550 -18.24 21.27 -12.22
C ARG A 550 -17.04 22.10 -12.69
N TRP A 551 -16.80 23.27 -12.07
CA TRP A 551 -15.71 24.19 -12.45
C TRP A 551 -14.63 24.35 -11.36
N LYS A 552 -14.94 24.11 -10.09
CA LYS A 552 -14.00 24.10 -8.94
C LYS A 552 -12.65 23.44 -9.27
N TYR A 553 -12.67 22.22 -9.83
CA TYR A 553 -11.43 21.50 -10.18
C TYR A 553 -10.62 22.15 -11.29
N SER A 554 -11.23 22.96 -12.16
CA SER A 554 -10.53 23.70 -13.22
C SER A 554 -10.01 25.05 -12.74
N VAL A 555 -10.74 25.74 -11.84
CA VAL A 555 -10.26 26.95 -11.16
C VAL A 555 -9.05 26.66 -10.27
N ARG A 556 -9.06 25.56 -9.50
CA ARG A 556 -7.92 25.15 -8.63
C ARG A 556 -6.58 25.02 -9.36
N ARG A 557 -6.58 24.87 -10.70
CA ARG A 557 -5.37 24.72 -11.53
C ARG A 557 -4.87 26.03 -12.13
N LEU A 558 -5.54 27.16 -11.87
CA LEU A 558 -5.07 28.48 -12.28
C LEU A 558 -4.00 28.94 -11.28
N GLU A 559 -2.77 29.10 -11.76
CA GLU A 559 -1.62 29.57 -10.96
C GLU A 559 -1.27 31.03 -11.28
N MET A 560 -1.51 31.49 -12.52
CA MET A 560 -1.03 32.79 -12.99
C MET A 560 -2.17 33.82 -13.24
N LEU A 561 -1.92 35.09 -12.91
CA LEU A 561 -2.89 36.16 -13.22
C LEU A 561 -3.08 36.29 -14.73
N GLY A 562 -4.34 36.31 -15.17
CA GLY A 562 -4.73 36.29 -16.59
C GLY A 562 -4.86 34.89 -17.20
N GLU A 563 -4.46 33.82 -16.51
CA GLU A 563 -4.62 32.43 -16.98
C GLU A 563 -6.10 32.05 -17.12
N VAL A 564 -6.43 31.21 -18.11
CA VAL A 564 -7.81 30.81 -18.43
C VAL A 564 -8.04 29.30 -18.32
N THR A 565 -9.19 28.89 -17.78
CA THR A 565 -9.56 27.48 -17.70
C THR A 565 -9.77 26.87 -19.09
N PRO A 566 -9.67 25.53 -19.23
CA PRO A 566 -10.39 24.82 -20.28
C PRO A 566 -11.90 25.12 -20.21
N THR A 567 -12.61 24.93 -21.32
CA THR A 567 -14.07 25.10 -21.42
C THR A 567 -14.81 24.19 -20.43
N VAL A 568 -15.58 24.77 -19.51
CA VAL A 568 -16.44 24.02 -18.58
C VAL A 568 -17.89 24.06 -19.04
N MET A 569 -18.46 22.89 -19.33
CA MET A 569 -19.84 22.74 -19.78
C MET A 569 -20.78 22.67 -18.57
N THR A 570 -21.84 23.47 -18.59
CA THR A 570 -22.99 23.37 -17.68
C THR A 570 -24.26 23.07 -18.50
N ASP A 571 -25.42 22.99 -17.85
CA ASP A 571 -26.68 22.70 -18.54
C ASP A 571 -27.22 23.88 -19.36
N ARG A 572 -26.81 25.11 -19.02
CA ARG A 572 -27.21 26.37 -19.69
C ARG A 572 -26.21 26.85 -20.75
N GLY A 573 -24.94 26.49 -20.63
CA GLY A 573 -23.92 26.98 -21.56
C GLY A 573 -22.52 26.45 -21.29
N ILE A 574 -21.53 27.18 -21.79
CA ILE A 574 -20.10 26.87 -21.60
C ILE A 574 -19.41 28.09 -20.97
N HIS A 575 -18.68 27.85 -19.88
CA HIS A 575 -17.93 28.88 -19.16
C HIS A 575 -16.42 28.73 -19.42
N ILE A 576 -15.75 29.86 -19.56
CA ILE A 576 -14.28 29.99 -19.50
C ILE A 576 -13.98 31.00 -18.39
N PHE A 577 -13.23 30.61 -17.37
CA PHE A 577 -12.87 31.48 -16.26
C PHE A 577 -11.43 31.97 -16.41
N GLN A 578 -11.23 33.27 -16.25
CA GLN A 578 -9.92 33.94 -16.18
C GLN A 578 -9.61 34.32 -14.73
N LEU A 579 -8.40 34.02 -14.27
CA LEU A 579 -7.90 34.45 -12.97
C LEU A 579 -7.60 35.95 -12.98
N MET A 580 -8.29 36.73 -12.14
CA MET A 580 -8.06 38.17 -12.00
C MET A 580 -7.14 38.49 -10.81
N GLU A 581 -7.44 37.92 -9.64
CA GLU A 581 -6.67 37.99 -8.39
C GLU A 581 -6.80 36.63 -7.67
N LYS A 582 -5.73 36.19 -6.98
CA LYS A 582 -5.72 35.01 -6.08
C LYS A 582 -5.21 35.45 -4.71
N GLU A 583 -5.86 35.02 -3.65
CA GLU A 583 -5.38 35.14 -2.27
C GLU A 583 -5.25 33.73 -1.69
N GLU A 584 -4.02 33.34 -1.37
CA GLU A 584 -3.70 31.97 -0.92
C GLU A 584 -4.09 31.75 0.54
N THR A 585 -4.36 30.49 0.89
CA THR A 585 -4.65 30.10 2.27
C THR A 585 -3.53 30.50 3.24
N PRO A 586 -3.86 31.07 4.42
CA PRO A 586 -2.86 31.49 5.40
C PRO A 586 -2.08 30.29 5.95
N SER A 587 -0.80 30.49 6.23
CA SER A 587 0.09 29.40 6.61
C SER A 587 -0.31 28.73 7.95
N PHE A 588 0.16 27.50 8.19
CA PHE A 588 -0.11 26.78 9.44
C PHE A 588 0.24 27.58 10.71
N GLU A 589 1.26 28.44 10.66
CA GLU A 589 1.62 29.29 11.81
C GLU A 589 0.64 30.45 12.02
N GLU A 590 0.04 30.96 10.94
CA GLU A 590 -0.94 32.03 10.98
C GLU A 590 -2.32 31.50 11.38
N VAL A 591 -2.76 30.36 10.83
CA VAL A 591 -3.98 29.65 11.29
C VAL A 591 -3.86 29.28 12.77
N ALA A 592 -2.69 28.79 13.21
CA ALA A 592 -2.47 28.47 14.62
C ALA A 592 -2.49 29.70 15.54
N ARG A 593 -1.90 30.82 15.11
CA ARG A 593 -1.95 32.09 15.87
C ARG A 593 -3.37 32.66 15.91
N ASP A 594 -4.07 32.66 14.77
CA ASP A 594 -5.46 33.11 14.64
C ASP A 594 -6.38 32.31 15.58
N PHE A 595 -6.21 30.99 15.61
CA PHE A 595 -6.89 30.10 16.55
C PHE A 595 -6.51 30.40 18.02
N GLU A 596 -5.21 30.51 18.35
CA GLU A 596 -4.78 30.77 19.74
C GLU A 596 -5.28 32.11 20.27
N GLU A 597 -5.32 33.16 19.44
CA GLU A 597 -5.80 34.49 19.81
C GLU A 597 -7.32 34.58 19.93
N LYS A 598 -8.09 33.99 19.00
CA LYS A 598 -9.56 34.05 18.98
C LYS A 598 -10.24 33.06 19.93
N VAL A 599 -9.73 31.83 20.02
CA VAL A 599 -10.46 30.68 20.62
C VAL A 599 -9.62 29.89 21.61
N GLY A 600 -8.33 29.68 21.32
CA GLY A 600 -7.46 28.81 22.11
C GLY A 600 -7.30 29.27 23.57
N ARG A 601 -7.11 30.57 23.82
CA ARG A 601 -6.98 31.12 25.18
C ARG A 601 -8.21 30.85 26.05
N SER A 602 -9.41 31.19 25.58
CA SER A 602 -10.65 31.00 26.34
C SER A 602 -10.98 29.52 26.54
N MET A 603 -10.69 28.67 25.54
CA MET A 603 -10.83 27.21 25.65
C MET A 603 -9.90 26.60 26.72
N ILE A 604 -8.66 27.07 26.84
CA ILE A 604 -7.72 26.63 27.89
C ILE A 604 -8.18 27.14 29.28
N GLU A 605 -8.60 28.40 29.38
CA GLU A 605 -9.10 28.96 30.65
C GLU A 605 -10.33 28.19 31.15
N GLU A 606 -11.26 27.83 30.26
CA GLU A 606 -12.38 26.96 30.62
C GLU A 606 -11.93 25.54 30.97
N PHE A 607 -10.98 24.95 30.23
CA PHE A 607 -10.41 23.64 30.56
C PHE A 607 -9.78 23.62 31.96
N GLU A 608 -8.92 24.59 32.29
CA GLU A 608 -8.28 24.67 33.61
C GLU A 608 -9.32 24.90 34.71
N LYS A 609 -10.31 25.78 34.49
CA LYS A 609 -11.40 26.03 35.43
C LYS A 609 -12.23 24.77 35.70
N ARG A 610 -12.67 24.05 34.66
CA ARG A 610 -13.40 22.77 34.82
C ARG A 610 -12.51 21.69 35.46
N ARG A 611 -11.21 21.65 35.15
CA ARG A 611 -10.22 20.72 35.78
C ARG A 611 -10.12 20.94 37.28
N VAL A 612 -10.00 22.19 37.72
CA VAL A 612 -9.94 22.54 39.15
C VAL A 612 -11.25 22.20 39.85
N GLN A 613 -12.41 22.57 39.26
CA GLN A 613 -13.72 22.23 39.81
C GLN A 613 -13.93 20.73 39.97
N LYS A 614 -13.49 19.92 38.99
CA LYS A 614 -13.54 18.46 39.07
C LYS A 614 -12.64 17.92 40.19
N ALA A 615 -11.39 18.36 40.27
CA ALA A 615 -10.46 17.95 41.32
C ALA A 615 -10.93 18.38 42.73
N GLU A 616 -11.67 19.48 42.86
CA GLU A 616 -12.34 19.88 44.11
C GLU A 616 -13.59 19.07 44.43
N ALA A 617 -14.31 18.55 43.43
CA ALA A 617 -15.44 17.65 43.62
C ALA A 617 -14.97 16.24 44.04
N GLU A 618 -13.94 15.71 43.37
CA GLU A 618 -13.30 14.43 43.72
C GLU A 618 -12.73 14.46 45.15
N LYS A 619 -12.17 15.60 45.58
CA LYS A 619 -11.73 15.83 46.98
C LYS A 619 -12.84 15.93 48.03
N LYS A 620 -14.13 15.95 47.64
CA LYS A 620 -15.28 16.06 48.56
C LYS A 620 -15.98 14.72 48.83
N VAL A 621 -15.50 13.62 48.26
CA VAL A 621 -15.99 12.26 48.55
C VAL A 621 -15.13 11.60 49.64
N PRO A 622 -15.71 11.14 50.77
CA PRO A 622 -14.97 10.47 51.83
C PRO A 622 -14.83 8.94 51.59
N GLU A 623 -13.82 8.36 52.24
CA GLU A 623 -13.42 6.93 52.25
C GLU A 623 -12.72 6.37 50.98
N SER A 624 -11.66 5.54 51.09
CA SER A 624 -10.74 5.34 52.23
C SER A 624 -9.36 4.73 51.82
N LYS A 625 -8.36 4.96 52.69
CA LYS A 625 -7.03 4.31 52.81
C LYS A 625 -5.91 4.67 51.83
N GLU A 626 -4.69 4.49 52.36
CA GLU A 626 -3.42 5.01 51.87
C GLU A 626 -2.58 3.92 51.17
N THR A 627 -1.75 4.34 50.21
CA THR A 627 -0.29 4.19 50.29
C THR A 627 0.36 5.38 49.57
N GLY A 628 1.51 5.85 50.06
CA GLY A 628 2.20 7.02 49.52
C GLY A 628 3.60 6.73 48.97
N GLN A 629 4.25 7.82 48.50
CA GLN A 629 5.63 7.91 48.01
C GLN A 629 5.95 7.24 46.65
N ASP A 630 5.59 7.95 45.58
CA ASP A 630 6.46 8.16 44.41
C ASP A 630 6.45 9.67 44.10
N GLU A 631 7.26 10.47 44.81
CA GLU A 631 7.47 11.90 44.50
C GLU A 631 8.53 12.10 43.41
N GLU A 632 8.36 11.46 42.25
CA GLU A 632 9.18 11.74 41.06
C GLU A 632 8.56 12.86 40.20
N GLN A 633 9.02 14.09 40.45
CA GLN A 633 9.16 15.22 39.51
C GLN A 633 8.26 15.22 38.24
N ASN A 634 6.95 15.40 38.41
CA ASN A 634 6.11 15.96 37.35
C ASN A 634 6.10 17.50 37.48
N GLU A 635 6.88 18.18 36.64
CA GLU A 635 6.54 19.56 36.27
C GLU A 635 5.25 19.49 35.43
N GLU A 636 4.11 19.89 35.98
CA GLU A 636 2.84 19.92 35.23
C GLU A 636 2.93 20.94 34.09
N GLU A 637 3.26 20.46 32.87
CA GLU A 637 3.24 21.28 31.65
C GLU A 637 1.85 21.92 31.47
N LYS A 638 1.80 23.25 31.52
CA LYS A 638 0.60 24.02 31.16
C LYS A 638 0.20 23.67 29.73
N ILE A 639 -1.06 23.27 29.55
CA ILE A 639 -1.62 22.97 28.23
C ILE A 639 -1.66 24.25 27.40
N LYS A 640 -1.32 24.12 26.11
CA LYS A 640 -1.37 25.21 25.13
C LYS A 640 -2.17 24.77 23.91
N ALA A 641 -2.86 25.73 23.30
CA ALA A 641 -3.64 25.55 22.08
C ALA A 641 -2.73 25.41 20.86
N TYR A 642 -1.58 26.10 20.88
CA TYR A 642 -0.52 25.95 19.89
C TYR A 642 0.81 25.60 20.57
N THR A 643 1.50 24.58 20.06
CA THR A 643 2.84 24.20 20.55
C THR A 643 3.77 23.83 19.40
N LYS A 644 5.00 24.34 19.44
CA LYS A 644 6.07 23.95 18.51
C LYS A 644 6.91 22.81 19.10
N HIS A 645 6.85 21.62 18.52
CA HIS A 645 7.58 20.46 19.01
C HIS A 645 8.95 20.37 18.34
N GLY A 646 10.00 20.35 19.16
CA GLY A 646 11.34 19.94 18.73
C GLY A 646 11.34 18.48 18.24
N PHE A 647 12.52 17.93 17.94
CA PHE A 647 12.63 16.50 17.60
C PHE A 647 12.19 15.63 18.78
N LYS A 648 10.92 15.22 18.79
CA LYS A 648 10.30 14.42 19.85
C LYS A 648 10.19 12.97 19.42
N GLY A 649 10.46 12.07 20.37
CA GLY A 649 10.36 10.64 20.15
C GLY A 649 8.96 10.10 20.43
N ARG A 650 8.73 8.85 19.98
CA ARG A 650 7.50 8.05 20.21
C ARG A 650 7.33 7.58 21.67
N TRP A 651 7.45 8.52 22.61
CA TRP A 651 7.32 8.36 24.05
C TRP A 651 6.78 9.63 24.75
N GLU A 652 6.77 10.81 24.10
CA GLU A 652 6.25 12.08 24.65
C GLU A 652 4.82 12.42 24.22
N HIS A 653 4.33 11.94 23.07
CA HIS A 653 3.02 12.29 22.50
C HIS A 653 2.07 11.10 22.39
N GLU A 654 0.79 11.41 22.18
CA GLU A 654 -0.31 10.46 21.93
C GLU A 654 0.04 9.47 20.80
N ARG A 655 -0.48 8.25 20.90
CA ARG A 655 -0.18 7.17 19.96
C ARG A 655 -0.78 7.41 18.57
N ALA A 656 -1.86 8.17 18.48
CA ALA A 656 -2.48 8.61 17.23
C ALA A 656 -1.59 9.65 16.52
N VAL A 657 -1.31 10.78 17.19
CA VAL A 657 -0.43 11.86 16.70
C VAL A 657 0.93 11.31 16.24
N THR A 658 1.59 10.49 17.08
CA THR A 658 2.88 9.87 16.72
C THR A 658 2.78 8.62 15.84
N ARG A 659 1.64 8.38 15.19
CA ARG A 659 1.50 7.50 14.03
C ARG A 659 1.50 8.35 12.77
N GLU A 660 0.59 9.33 12.66
CA GLU A 660 0.48 10.26 11.53
C GLU A 660 1.77 11.05 11.31
N ALA A 661 2.38 11.60 12.36
CA ALA A 661 3.66 12.30 12.28
C ALA A 661 4.82 11.46 11.73
N GLN A 662 4.70 10.12 11.70
CA GLN A 662 5.70 9.23 11.13
C GLN A 662 5.42 8.84 9.67
N GLN A 663 4.22 9.17 9.16
CA GLN A 663 3.79 8.93 7.79
C GLN A 663 4.05 10.19 6.94
N LEU A 664 3.46 11.32 7.35
CA LEU A 664 3.59 12.65 6.74
C LEU A 664 5.06 13.03 6.46
N ASP A 665 5.35 13.46 5.24
CA ASP A 665 6.61 14.04 4.77
C ASP A 665 6.79 15.48 5.31
N ARG A 666 7.88 16.17 4.91
CA ARG A 666 8.23 17.47 5.51
C ARG A 666 7.31 18.58 4.96
N ASP A 667 6.94 19.51 5.84
CA ASP A 667 6.00 20.62 5.64
C ASP A 667 4.55 20.21 5.29
N GLU A 668 4.26 18.91 5.17
CA GLU A 668 2.92 18.33 5.05
C GLU A 668 2.11 18.52 6.35
N SER A 669 0.81 18.80 6.21
CA SER A 669 -0.17 18.93 7.30
C SER A 669 -0.98 17.64 7.49
N SER A 670 -1.53 17.41 8.68
CA SER A 670 -2.45 16.31 8.96
C SER A 670 -3.92 16.72 8.85
N HIS A 671 -4.77 15.89 8.27
CA HIS A 671 -6.19 15.89 8.59
C HIS A 671 -6.42 15.61 10.10
N VAL A 672 -7.62 15.90 10.61
CA VAL A 672 -8.00 15.83 12.04
C VAL A 672 -7.60 14.50 12.71
N ILE A 673 -6.69 14.57 13.70
CA ILE A 673 -6.25 13.41 14.48
C ILE A 673 -7.05 13.34 15.80
N GLU A 674 -7.91 12.34 15.93
CA GLU A 674 -8.60 12.04 17.20
C GLU A 674 -7.67 11.31 18.19
N SER A 675 -7.63 11.80 19.44
CA SER A 675 -6.85 11.24 20.54
C SER A 675 -7.67 11.02 21.80
N LYS A 676 -7.06 10.53 22.89
CA LYS A 676 -7.76 10.43 24.18
C LYS A 676 -7.93 11.78 24.88
N LYS A 677 -7.13 12.79 24.53
CA LYS A 677 -7.13 14.11 25.17
C LYS A 677 -7.87 15.18 24.36
N GLY A 678 -8.10 14.97 23.07
CA GLY A 678 -8.72 15.98 22.19
C GLY A 678 -8.54 15.68 20.71
N TYR A 679 -8.79 16.70 19.89
CA TYR A 679 -8.43 16.71 18.47
C TYR A 679 -7.09 17.43 18.26
N HIS A 680 -6.29 16.95 17.31
CA HIS A 680 -4.97 17.51 16.99
C HIS A 680 -4.84 17.73 15.48
N LEU A 681 -4.21 18.83 15.10
CA LEU A 681 -3.69 19.08 13.75
C LEU A 681 -2.19 19.33 13.86
N ILE A 682 -1.39 18.71 13.00
CA ILE A 682 0.07 18.82 13.03
C ILE A 682 0.65 19.16 11.65
N ASN A 683 1.74 19.92 11.62
CA ASN A 683 2.50 20.23 10.41
C ASN A 683 4.00 19.91 10.60
N ILE A 684 4.58 19.12 9.70
CA ILE A 684 5.87 18.45 9.94
C ILE A 684 7.07 19.33 9.55
N LYS A 685 7.44 20.27 10.41
CA LYS A 685 8.60 21.15 10.16
C LYS A 685 9.93 20.40 9.93
N LYS A 686 10.16 19.24 10.57
CA LYS A 686 11.45 18.50 10.54
C LYS A 686 11.28 16.97 10.66
N LYS A 687 11.83 16.21 9.72
CA LYS A 687 11.80 14.73 9.69
C LYS A 687 13.22 14.15 9.68
N ARG A 688 13.52 13.19 10.56
CA ARG A 688 14.78 12.40 10.54
C ARG A 688 14.49 10.92 10.74
N THR A 689 15.09 10.08 9.91
CA THR A 689 14.94 8.62 9.99
C THR A 689 16.29 7.96 10.10
N TYR A 690 16.56 7.32 11.24
CA TYR A 690 17.66 6.42 11.46
C TYR A 690 17.16 4.97 11.40
N ARG A 691 17.78 4.15 10.55
CA ARG A 691 17.55 2.71 10.47
C ARG A 691 18.88 1.99 10.41
N GLY A 692 18.92 0.75 10.86
CA GLY A 692 20.02 -0.13 10.53
C GLY A 692 19.89 -1.49 11.18
N ASP A 693 20.96 -2.26 11.06
CA ASP A 693 21.08 -3.61 11.58
C ASP A 693 22.44 -3.82 12.25
N LEU A 694 22.45 -4.68 13.25
CA LEU A 694 23.64 -5.24 13.87
C LEU A 694 23.49 -6.76 13.80
N PHE A 695 24.47 -7.42 13.20
CA PHE A 695 24.54 -8.86 13.10
C PHE A 695 25.91 -9.32 13.58
N PHE A 696 25.94 -10.09 14.66
CA PHE A 696 27.13 -10.79 15.13
C PHE A 696 26.84 -12.28 15.11
N TYR A 697 27.72 -13.08 14.54
CA TYR A 697 27.58 -14.54 14.55
C TYR A 697 28.95 -15.22 14.50
N THR A 698 29.14 -16.21 15.36
CA THR A 698 30.32 -17.08 15.35
C THR A 698 29.87 -18.54 15.30
N ASN A 699 30.58 -19.38 14.54
CA ASN A 699 30.33 -20.82 14.49
C ASN A 699 31.55 -21.63 14.08
N ASP A 700 31.58 -22.88 14.55
CA ASP A 700 32.56 -23.86 14.11
C ASP A 700 32.47 -24.13 12.60
N GLN A 701 33.62 -24.38 11.98
CA GLN A 701 33.75 -24.84 10.59
C GLN A 701 34.14 -26.32 10.58
N TYR A 702 33.52 -27.07 9.67
CA TYR A 702 33.67 -28.52 9.54
C TYR A 702 33.98 -28.91 8.08
N SER A 703 34.60 -30.07 7.89
CA SER A 703 34.93 -30.62 6.56
C SER A 703 33.67 -30.87 5.72
N PHE A 704 33.81 -30.87 4.38
CA PHE A 704 32.70 -31.01 3.44
C PHE A 704 32.16 -32.45 3.31
N SER A 705 32.79 -33.43 3.98
CA SER A 705 32.32 -34.82 3.96
C SER A 705 30.96 -34.96 4.66
N ARG A 706 30.05 -35.72 4.05
CA ARG A 706 28.71 -36.00 4.59
C ARG A 706 28.65 -37.25 5.48
N GLU A 707 29.71 -38.03 5.49
CA GLU A 707 29.81 -39.26 6.30
C GLU A 707 30.52 -38.92 7.61
N GLU A 708 31.75 -38.40 7.51
CA GLU A 708 32.60 -38.01 8.65
C GLU A 708 32.95 -36.51 8.61
N ALA A 709 32.19 -35.70 9.34
CA ALA A 709 32.41 -34.26 9.46
C ALA A 709 33.39 -33.93 10.60
N THR A 710 34.59 -33.44 10.25
CA THR A 710 35.67 -33.09 11.20
C THR A 710 35.71 -31.59 11.43
N ARG A 711 35.81 -31.09 12.68
CA ARG A 711 35.96 -29.66 12.98
C ARG A 711 37.31 -29.14 12.45
N ILE A 712 37.31 -28.40 11.35
CA ILE A 712 38.49 -27.82 10.70
C ILE A 712 38.83 -26.40 11.18
N GLY A 713 37.89 -25.70 11.83
CA GLY A 713 38.12 -24.30 12.23
C GLY A 713 36.93 -23.64 12.94
N GLN A 714 36.92 -22.31 12.93
CA GLN A 714 35.85 -21.43 13.43
C GLN A 714 35.75 -20.18 12.55
N ARG A 715 34.54 -19.72 12.26
CA ARG A 715 34.25 -18.46 11.55
C ARG A 715 33.54 -17.50 12.50
N THR A 716 33.85 -16.22 12.37
CA THR A 716 33.14 -15.12 13.04
C THR A 716 32.84 -14.03 12.00
N ALA A 717 31.64 -13.46 12.08
CA ALA A 717 31.23 -12.31 11.29
C ALA A 717 30.53 -11.29 12.20
N LEU A 718 30.95 -10.03 12.10
CA LEU A 718 30.30 -8.88 12.72
C LEU A 718 29.97 -7.89 11.61
N ARG A 719 28.69 -7.56 11.43
CA ARG A 719 28.19 -6.54 10.49
C ARG A 719 27.41 -5.48 11.25
N TRP A 720 27.67 -4.23 10.93
CA TRP A 720 26.82 -3.09 11.29
C TRP A 720 26.39 -2.37 10.02
N GLY A 721 25.08 -2.33 9.77
CA GLY A 721 24.45 -1.51 8.75
C GLY A 721 23.83 -0.26 9.36
N HIS A 722 23.93 0.86 8.64
CA HIS A 722 23.32 2.13 9.00
C HIS A 722 22.75 2.84 7.77
N TYR A 723 21.56 3.42 7.92
CA TYR A 723 20.92 4.29 6.95
C TYR A 723 20.30 5.46 7.72
N HIS A 724 20.59 6.67 7.26
CA HIS A 724 20.14 7.92 7.86
C HIS A 724 19.66 8.85 6.76
N SER A 725 18.41 9.30 6.90
CA SER A 725 17.79 10.27 6.01
C SER A 725 17.48 11.55 6.79
N ILE A 726 18.00 12.68 6.31
CA ILE A 726 17.77 14.03 6.84
C ILE A 726 16.93 14.79 5.83
N TYR A 727 15.74 15.22 6.25
CA TYR A 727 14.90 16.13 5.49
C TYR A 727 15.28 17.56 5.89
N THR A 728 15.40 18.43 4.90
CA THR A 728 16.01 19.76 4.96
C THR A 728 15.04 20.83 4.45
N PRO A 729 15.33 22.14 4.65
CA PRO A 729 14.45 23.23 4.21
C PRO A 729 14.09 23.26 2.73
N TRP A 730 14.88 22.60 1.88
CA TRP A 730 14.70 22.54 0.42
C TRP A 730 14.21 21.16 -0.06
N ASP A 731 13.77 20.27 0.83
CA ASP A 731 13.17 18.99 0.44
C ASP A 731 11.64 19.09 0.36
N ASN A 732 11.12 19.31 -0.85
CA ASN A 732 9.72 19.05 -1.22
C ASN A 732 9.68 17.90 -2.24
N ARG A 733 8.78 16.94 -2.01
CA ARG A 733 8.59 15.74 -2.82
C ARG A 733 7.82 15.98 -4.11
N GLU A 734 6.93 16.97 -4.14
CA GLU A 734 6.14 17.31 -5.33
C GLU A 734 7.01 18.01 -6.37
N GLU A 735 7.85 18.95 -5.92
CA GLU A 735 8.95 19.56 -6.66
C GLU A 735 10.12 18.59 -6.97
N GLY A 736 10.01 17.30 -6.61
CA GLY A 736 11.02 16.27 -6.90
C GLY A 736 12.38 16.44 -6.20
N ARG A 737 12.48 17.29 -5.16
CA ARG A 737 13.69 17.53 -4.37
C ARG A 737 13.91 16.38 -3.35
N LYS A 738 15.16 15.98 -3.08
CA LYS A 738 15.48 14.67 -2.47
C LYS A 738 16.35 14.77 -1.21
N PRO A 739 15.90 14.16 -0.08
CA PRO A 739 16.56 14.32 1.21
C PRO A 739 18.00 13.80 1.22
N LEU A 740 18.80 14.38 2.11
CA LEU A 740 20.20 13.99 2.29
C LEU A 740 20.24 12.59 2.91
N ASN A 741 20.72 11.62 2.13
CA ASN A 741 20.74 10.22 2.52
C ASN A 741 22.19 9.74 2.72
N PHE A 742 22.48 9.21 3.91
CA PHE A 742 23.72 8.51 4.23
C PHE A 742 23.44 7.04 4.47
N MET A 743 24.20 6.16 3.82
CA MET A 743 24.18 4.72 4.06
C MET A 743 25.61 4.23 4.32
N GLY A 744 25.80 3.51 5.42
CA GLY A 744 27.08 2.89 5.79
C GLY A 744 26.92 1.42 6.10
N ARG A 745 27.97 0.64 5.82
CA ARG A 745 28.10 -0.74 6.29
C ARG A 745 29.55 -1.01 6.66
N VAL A 746 29.78 -1.55 7.85
CA VAL A 746 31.08 -2.12 8.25
C VAL A 746 30.87 -3.60 8.54
N GLU A 747 31.73 -4.45 8.01
CA GLU A 747 31.69 -5.89 8.17
C GLU A 747 33.09 -6.45 8.44
N LEU A 748 33.31 -6.97 9.65
CA LEU A 748 34.49 -7.71 10.03
C LEU A 748 34.21 -9.20 9.86
N GLN A 749 35.01 -9.88 9.04
CA GLN A 749 34.97 -11.33 8.89
C GLN A 749 36.30 -11.95 9.33
N SER A 750 36.23 -13.11 9.97
CA SER A 750 37.38 -13.91 10.37
C SER A 750 37.09 -15.39 10.19
N LYS A 751 38.02 -16.13 9.59
CA LYS A 751 38.02 -17.60 9.49
C LYS A 751 39.34 -18.10 10.07
N SER A 752 39.31 -18.69 11.26
CA SER A 752 40.46 -19.41 11.80
C SER A 752 40.35 -20.89 11.42
N TYR A 753 41.37 -21.41 10.75
CA TYR A 753 41.51 -22.83 10.45
C TYR A 753 42.54 -23.47 11.39
N LYS A 754 42.45 -24.78 11.55
CA LYS A 754 43.48 -25.59 12.20
C LYS A 754 44.65 -25.82 11.24
N GLU A 755 45.84 -25.96 11.82
CA GLU A 755 47.05 -26.42 11.13
C GLU A 755 46.78 -27.64 10.24
N GLY A 756 47.20 -27.57 8.98
CA GLY A 756 46.97 -28.61 7.97
C GLY A 756 45.60 -28.61 7.28
N PHE A 757 44.66 -27.73 7.65
CA PHE A 757 43.30 -27.70 7.06
C PHE A 757 42.95 -26.44 6.24
N GLY A 758 43.88 -25.48 6.12
CA GLY A 758 43.74 -24.26 5.33
C GLY A 758 44.32 -23.04 6.04
N ASP A 759 44.50 -21.95 5.29
CA ASP A 759 45.06 -20.69 5.79
C ASP A 759 44.00 -19.81 6.43
N SER A 760 44.34 -19.10 7.50
CA SER A 760 43.38 -18.33 8.30
C SER A 760 43.16 -16.93 7.75
N GLU A 761 41.98 -16.67 7.20
CA GLU A 761 41.57 -15.37 6.67
C GLU A 761 41.06 -14.42 7.76
N SER A 762 41.31 -13.12 7.65
CA SER A 762 40.58 -12.08 8.40
C SER A 762 40.58 -10.76 7.64
N ALA A 763 39.42 -10.09 7.57
CA ALA A 763 39.25 -8.85 6.81
C ALA A 763 38.23 -7.90 7.46
N ILE A 764 38.38 -6.60 7.19
CA ILE A 764 37.40 -5.56 7.52
C ILE A 764 36.95 -4.88 6.22
N ASP A 765 35.75 -5.20 5.78
CA ASP A 765 35.07 -4.54 4.66
C ASP A 765 34.28 -3.34 5.17
N SER A 766 34.46 -2.19 4.52
CA SER A 766 33.83 -0.93 4.91
C SER A 766 33.31 -0.19 3.68
N PHE A 767 32.03 0.17 3.74
CA PHE A 767 31.31 0.86 2.69
C PHE A 767 30.61 2.08 3.28
N GLY A 768 30.70 3.21 2.59
CA GLY A 768 29.94 4.41 2.89
C GLY A 768 29.43 5.03 1.60
N MET A 769 28.20 5.54 1.60
CA MET A 769 27.64 6.28 0.49
C MET A 769 26.79 7.43 1.01
N PHE A 770 27.05 8.63 0.52
CA PHE A 770 26.24 9.82 0.75
C PHE A 770 25.64 10.25 -0.59
N THR A 771 24.33 10.52 -0.62
CA THR A 771 23.63 11.01 -1.82
C THR A 771 22.74 12.20 -1.50
N TRP A 772 22.73 13.17 -2.40
CA TRP A 772 21.95 14.40 -2.35
C TRP A 772 21.44 14.72 -3.75
N GLY A 773 20.30 15.40 -3.90
CA GLY A 773 19.78 15.71 -5.23
C GLY A 773 18.55 16.61 -5.23
N SER A 774 18.28 17.21 -6.38
CA SER A 774 17.14 18.10 -6.61
C SER A 774 16.63 17.91 -8.03
N ALA A 775 15.34 18.09 -8.28
CA ALA A 775 14.92 18.48 -9.61
C ALA A 775 15.37 19.93 -9.91
N PHE A 776 15.47 20.28 -11.19
CA PHE A 776 15.42 21.66 -11.64
C PHE A 776 14.05 21.89 -12.25
N SER A 777 13.34 22.92 -11.79
CA SER A 777 12.16 23.49 -12.44
C SER A 777 12.51 24.11 -13.79
N ALA A 778 11.51 24.69 -14.45
CA ALA A 778 11.77 25.80 -15.35
C ALA A 778 12.32 27.03 -14.61
N ILE A 779 12.84 27.97 -15.39
CA ILE A 779 12.77 29.39 -15.07
C ILE A 779 11.93 29.97 -16.19
N ASP A 780 10.63 30.17 -15.95
CA ASP A 780 9.80 30.98 -16.83
C ASP A 780 10.03 32.47 -16.58
N GLU A 781 9.50 33.32 -17.46
CA GLU A 781 9.53 34.79 -17.28
C GLU A 781 8.57 35.29 -16.17
N LEU A 782 7.89 34.35 -15.50
CA LEU A 782 6.97 34.53 -14.39
C LEU A 782 7.45 33.82 -13.09
N ASP A 783 8.59 33.13 -13.12
CA ASP A 783 9.21 32.48 -11.94
C ASP A 783 9.96 33.50 -11.03
N THR A 784 9.35 34.65 -10.73
CA THR A 784 9.85 35.62 -9.72
C THR A 784 8.73 36.24 -8.89
N ASP A 785 8.96 36.39 -7.58
CA ASP A 785 8.09 37.18 -6.70
C ASP A 785 8.23 38.70 -6.92
N ASP A 786 7.36 39.50 -6.28
CA ASP A 786 7.36 40.97 -6.38
C ASP A 786 8.66 41.64 -5.89
N ASP A 787 9.45 40.94 -5.07
CA ASP A 787 10.78 41.38 -4.59
C ASP A 787 11.92 40.95 -5.55
N GLY A 788 11.61 40.19 -6.61
CA GLY A 788 12.55 39.72 -7.63
C GLY A 788 13.34 38.46 -7.27
N ASN A 789 12.91 37.70 -6.25
CA ASN A 789 13.49 36.40 -5.92
C ASN A 789 12.88 35.31 -6.82
N LEU A 790 13.69 34.33 -7.23
CA LEU A 790 13.24 33.22 -8.07
C LEU A 790 12.28 32.30 -7.32
N THR A 791 11.05 32.18 -7.82
CA THR A 791 10.12 31.08 -7.51
C THR A 791 10.47 29.86 -8.40
N PHE A 792 9.74 28.74 -8.25
CA PHE A 792 10.12 27.48 -8.89
C PHE A 792 8.91 26.74 -9.48
N SER A 793 8.71 26.87 -10.79
CA SER A 793 7.71 26.14 -11.58
C SER A 793 7.65 24.63 -11.27
N THR A 794 6.43 24.10 -11.18
CA THR A 794 6.13 22.69 -10.91
C THR A 794 6.58 21.72 -12.00
N GLN A 795 6.99 22.21 -13.19
CA GLN A 795 7.46 21.36 -14.29
C GLN A 795 8.99 21.17 -14.27
N PRO A 796 9.51 19.95 -13.99
CA PRO A 796 10.94 19.72 -13.97
C PRO A 796 11.56 19.70 -15.39
N ILE A 797 12.53 20.59 -15.63
CA ILE A 797 13.42 20.55 -16.80
C ILE A 797 14.37 19.35 -16.73
N GLY A 798 14.77 18.92 -15.53
CA GLY A 798 15.68 17.79 -15.33
C GLY A 798 15.96 17.51 -13.85
N GLU A 799 16.92 16.62 -13.57
CA GLU A 799 17.30 16.23 -12.20
C GLU A 799 18.81 16.26 -11.99
N PHE A 800 19.25 16.82 -10.86
CA PHE A 800 20.60 16.70 -10.31
C PHE A 800 20.66 15.60 -9.25
N LEU A 801 21.66 14.72 -9.34
CA LEU A 801 21.98 13.74 -8.31
C LEU A 801 23.50 13.70 -8.06
N GLY A 802 23.90 14.02 -6.84
CA GLY A 802 25.25 13.78 -6.33
C GLY A 802 25.34 12.51 -5.51
N ARG A 803 26.47 11.81 -5.64
CA ARG A 803 26.85 10.60 -4.90
C ARG A 803 28.33 10.66 -4.53
N LEU A 804 28.64 10.45 -3.25
CA LEU A 804 30.00 10.24 -2.77
C LEU A 804 30.06 8.85 -2.13
N GLN A 805 30.91 7.97 -2.68
CA GLN A 805 31.06 6.58 -2.26
C GLN A 805 32.48 6.30 -1.76
N VAL A 806 32.58 5.53 -0.68
CA VAL A 806 33.79 4.89 -0.18
C VAL A 806 33.56 3.38 -0.16
N ASN A 807 34.54 2.60 -0.62
CA ASN A 807 34.56 1.14 -0.50
C ASN A 807 36.00 0.69 -0.22
N HIS A 808 36.26 0.20 0.98
CA HIS A 808 37.60 -0.13 1.46
C HIS A 808 37.59 -1.51 2.13
N SER A 809 38.54 -2.37 1.78
CA SER A 809 38.65 -3.76 2.22
C SER A 809 40.05 -3.95 2.80
N LEU A 810 40.14 -4.07 4.13
CA LEU A 810 41.41 -4.24 4.82
C LEU A 810 41.61 -5.72 5.13
N ASP A 811 42.48 -6.39 4.38
CA ASP A 811 43.03 -7.68 4.77
C ASP A 811 43.91 -7.54 6.02
N LEU A 812 43.74 -8.46 6.97
CA LEU A 812 44.49 -8.53 8.24
C LEU A 812 45.49 -9.69 8.26
N THR A 813 45.56 -10.51 7.20
CA THR A 813 46.54 -11.59 7.06
C THR A 813 47.89 -11.09 6.53
N GLY A 814 47.87 -10.08 5.64
CA GLY A 814 49.06 -9.51 5.02
C GLY A 814 49.34 -10.04 3.60
N GLU A 815 48.47 -10.87 3.04
CA GLU A 815 48.54 -11.27 1.63
C GLU A 815 48.11 -10.14 0.68
N GLY A 816 47.18 -9.29 1.12
CA GLY A 816 46.67 -8.12 0.40
C GLY A 816 45.45 -8.43 -0.48
N THR A 817 44.51 -7.49 -0.54
CA THR A 817 43.29 -7.65 -1.34
C THR A 817 43.52 -7.44 -2.85
N ARG A 818 42.91 -8.31 -3.65
CA ARG A 818 42.74 -8.14 -5.10
C ARG A 818 41.43 -7.42 -5.47
N THR A 819 40.65 -7.01 -4.47
CA THR A 819 39.35 -6.33 -4.65
C THR A 819 39.56 -4.87 -5.04
N LEU A 820 38.67 -4.31 -5.87
CA LEU A 820 38.74 -2.89 -6.23
C LEU A 820 38.15 -2.02 -5.12
N GLN A 821 38.99 -1.13 -4.60
CA GLN A 821 38.65 -0.18 -3.56
C GLN A 821 38.44 1.22 -4.15
N LYS A 822 37.64 2.05 -3.49
CA LYS A 822 37.22 3.41 -3.92
C LYS A 822 37.39 4.38 -2.74
N LEU A 823 38.27 5.38 -2.87
CA LEU A 823 38.87 6.11 -1.74
C LEU A 823 39.02 7.64 -1.95
N PRO A 824 37.94 8.41 -2.19
CA PRO A 824 36.57 8.03 -2.50
C PRO A 824 36.33 7.97 -4.03
N GLU A 825 35.11 7.68 -4.44
CA GLU A 825 34.54 7.97 -5.76
C GLU A 825 33.42 9.00 -5.60
N ALA A 826 33.44 10.08 -6.39
CA ALA A 826 32.36 11.04 -6.51
C ALA A 826 31.71 10.91 -7.89
N ASN A 827 30.38 10.88 -7.94
CA ASN A 827 29.58 10.93 -9.16
C ASN A 827 28.51 12.01 -9.03
N VAL A 828 28.32 12.78 -10.10
CA VAL A 828 27.36 13.87 -10.21
C VAL A 828 26.70 13.77 -11.58
N SER A 829 25.39 13.53 -11.61
CA SER A 829 24.61 13.46 -12.84
C SER A 829 23.63 14.62 -12.94
N LEU A 830 23.59 15.31 -14.08
CA LEU A 830 22.43 16.07 -14.56
C LEU A 830 21.69 15.16 -15.54
N SER A 831 20.37 15.00 -15.41
CA SER A 831 19.63 14.06 -16.25
C SER A 831 18.31 14.63 -16.76
N ARG A 832 17.91 14.22 -17.97
CA ARG A 832 16.70 14.60 -18.72
C ARG A 832 16.57 16.09 -19.04
N MET A 833 17.65 16.86 -18.97
CA MET A 833 17.70 18.32 -19.13
C MET A 833 17.14 18.76 -20.49
N ARG A 834 15.91 19.28 -20.52
CA ARG A 834 15.24 19.77 -21.76
C ARG A 834 15.96 21.01 -22.31
N VAL A 835 16.53 20.91 -23.52
CA VAL A 835 17.33 22.00 -24.13
C VAL A 835 16.47 23.21 -24.47
N SER A 836 15.27 23.00 -25.03
CA SER A 836 14.34 24.07 -25.42
C SER A 836 13.96 25.02 -24.28
N ASN A 837 13.95 24.54 -23.05
CA ASN A 837 13.46 25.26 -21.88
C ASN A 837 14.58 25.95 -21.07
N LEU A 838 15.85 25.83 -21.49
CA LEU A 838 16.97 26.53 -20.84
C LEU A 838 17.07 27.99 -21.35
N PRO A 839 17.18 29.01 -20.48
CA PRO A 839 17.16 30.42 -20.88
C PRO A 839 18.18 30.80 -21.97
N ILE A 840 19.39 30.23 -21.92
CA ILE A 840 20.45 30.44 -22.93
C ILE A 840 20.05 29.93 -24.33
N PHE A 841 19.18 28.92 -24.38
CA PHE A 841 18.75 28.27 -25.61
C PHE A 841 17.35 28.67 -26.07
N LYS A 842 16.48 29.24 -25.21
CA LYS A 842 15.12 29.74 -25.55
C LYS A 842 15.15 30.62 -26.80
N ILE A 843 15.92 31.71 -26.78
CA ILE A 843 16.07 32.66 -27.91
C ILE A 843 16.56 31.98 -29.22
N ILE A 844 17.37 30.92 -29.10
CA ILE A 844 17.88 30.17 -30.26
C ILE A 844 16.80 29.22 -30.78
N ASN A 845 16.09 28.52 -29.88
CA ASN A 845 14.93 27.69 -30.20
C ASN A 845 13.85 28.51 -30.91
N ASP A 846 13.42 29.64 -30.36
CA ASP A 846 12.34 30.47 -30.91
C ASP A 846 12.64 30.95 -32.35
N ARG A 847 13.91 31.25 -32.62
CA ARG A 847 14.39 31.58 -33.98
C ARG A 847 14.33 30.37 -34.90
N MET A 848 14.71 29.19 -34.42
CA MET A 848 14.72 27.97 -35.22
C MET A 848 13.31 27.39 -35.43
N VAL A 849 12.38 27.59 -34.48
CA VAL A 849 10.93 27.35 -34.65
C VAL A 849 10.38 28.29 -35.72
N LYS A 850 10.61 29.61 -35.61
CA LYS A 850 10.19 30.61 -36.62
C LYS A 850 10.83 30.44 -38.00
N ILE A 851 11.91 29.66 -38.11
CA ILE A 851 12.50 29.22 -39.39
C ILE A 851 11.83 27.91 -39.85
N ALA A 852 11.68 26.93 -38.96
CA ALA A 852 11.03 25.65 -39.26
C ALA A 852 9.58 25.82 -39.71
N GLU A 853 8.80 26.73 -39.10
CA GLU A 853 7.45 27.13 -39.53
C GLU A 853 7.43 27.63 -40.98
N LYS A 854 8.37 28.52 -41.33
CA LYS A 854 8.49 29.10 -42.68
C LYS A 854 9.02 28.12 -43.73
N VAL A 855 9.53 26.98 -43.30
CA VAL A 855 10.07 25.89 -44.13
C VAL A 855 9.20 24.62 -43.99
N ASN A 856 8.08 24.68 -43.27
CA ASN A 856 7.18 23.56 -43.06
C ASN A 856 6.42 23.24 -44.36
N THR A 857 6.54 22.01 -44.84
CA THR A 857 5.97 21.57 -46.12
C THR A 857 5.45 20.14 -46.03
N ASP A 858 4.31 19.85 -46.66
CA ASP A 858 3.75 18.49 -46.71
C ASP A 858 4.49 17.53 -47.66
N THR A 859 5.55 17.98 -48.33
CA THR A 859 6.45 17.17 -49.16
C THR A 859 7.40 16.35 -48.26
N PRO A 860 7.32 15.00 -48.23
CA PRO A 860 8.01 14.14 -47.26
C PRO A 860 9.50 14.44 -47.05
N ILE A 861 10.27 14.56 -48.13
CA ILE A 861 11.72 14.79 -48.07
C ILE A 861 12.08 16.19 -47.55
N LEU A 862 11.24 17.20 -47.80
CA LEU A 862 11.49 18.57 -47.35
C LEU A 862 11.07 18.79 -45.88
N SER A 863 10.25 17.90 -45.28
CA SER A 863 10.00 17.90 -43.84
C SER A 863 11.25 17.58 -42.98
N LEU A 864 12.35 17.13 -43.59
CA LEU A 864 13.68 17.08 -42.94
C LEU A 864 14.31 18.47 -42.72
N LEU A 865 13.79 19.52 -43.37
CA LEU A 865 14.29 20.90 -43.21
C LEU A 865 13.61 21.64 -42.05
N SER A 866 12.49 21.15 -41.52
CA SER A 866 11.89 21.58 -40.24
C SER A 866 12.52 20.90 -39.02
N PHE A 867 13.64 20.19 -39.19
CA PHE A 867 14.43 19.55 -38.12
C PHE A 867 15.16 20.48 -37.11
N PRO A 868 15.49 21.78 -37.36
CA PRO A 868 16.48 22.49 -36.53
C PRO A 868 15.97 22.98 -35.16
N THR A 869 14.73 22.70 -34.74
CA THR A 869 14.23 23.11 -33.41
C THR A 869 14.98 22.40 -32.27
N LEU A 870 14.97 22.97 -31.05
CA LEU A 870 15.50 22.33 -29.84
C LEU A 870 14.40 21.60 -29.04
N GLU A 871 13.15 21.70 -29.47
CA GLU A 871 12.02 20.91 -28.98
C GLU A 871 12.32 19.41 -29.05
N ASN A 872 11.81 18.65 -28.07
CA ASN A 872 12.07 17.22 -27.93
C ASN A 872 13.58 16.85 -27.93
N THR A 873 14.43 17.80 -27.51
CA THR A 873 15.86 17.58 -27.27
C THR A 873 16.13 17.61 -25.77
N SER A 874 16.80 16.59 -25.26
CA SER A 874 17.26 16.49 -23.88
C SER A 874 18.73 16.11 -23.83
N PHE A 875 19.45 16.55 -22.80
CA PHE A 875 20.77 16.00 -22.49
C PHE A 875 20.88 15.42 -21.08
N ASP A 876 21.81 14.49 -20.93
CA ASP A 876 22.34 14.01 -19.67
C ASP A 876 23.84 14.43 -19.60
N LEU A 877 24.34 14.79 -18.41
CA LEU A 877 25.75 15.10 -18.14
C LEU A 877 26.19 14.34 -16.89
N ASP A 878 27.05 13.35 -17.08
CA ASP A 878 27.52 12.45 -16.02
C ASP A 878 29.01 12.68 -15.73
N VAL A 879 29.31 13.25 -14.56
CA VAL A 879 30.67 13.37 -14.04
C VAL A 879 30.93 12.24 -13.06
N ASN A 880 32.01 11.49 -13.24
CA ASN A 880 32.55 10.55 -12.24
C ASN A 880 34.04 10.85 -12.05
N VAL A 881 34.50 11.03 -10.82
CA VAL A 881 35.92 11.15 -10.47
C VAL A 881 36.19 10.33 -9.21
N GLY A 882 37.15 9.41 -9.28
CA GLY A 882 37.45 8.53 -8.16
C GLY A 882 38.93 8.17 -8.02
N ASN A 883 39.35 8.03 -6.77
CA ASN A 883 40.62 7.42 -6.40
C ASN A 883 40.40 5.92 -6.21
N PHE A 884 40.93 5.13 -7.13
CA PHE A 884 40.80 3.68 -7.18
C PHE A 884 42.06 3.01 -6.62
N TYR A 885 41.88 1.94 -5.86
CA TYR A 885 42.98 1.28 -5.16
C TYR A 885 42.86 -0.25 -5.17
N ARG A 886 44.01 -0.94 -5.21
CA ARG A 886 44.18 -2.38 -5.00
C ARG A 886 45.49 -2.64 -4.24
N ASP A 887 45.47 -3.51 -3.22
CA ASP A 887 46.72 -3.92 -2.56
C ASP A 887 47.59 -4.77 -3.50
N LEU A 888 46.96 -5.57 -4.37
CA LEU A 888 47.63 -6.40 -5.36
C LEU A 888 46.87 -6.42 -6.71
N TYR A 889 47.57 -6.07 -7.79
CA TYR A 889 47.08 -6.22 -9.17
C TYR A 889 48.17 -6.85 -10.04
N GLN A 890 47.90 -8.04 -10.59
CA GLN A 890 48.92 -8.90 -11.19
C GLN A 890 50.08 -9.13 -10.21
N GLU A 891 51.26 -8.58 -10.48
CA GLU A 891 52.44 -8.61 -9.60
C GLU A 891 52.69 -7.26 -8.89
N GLU A 892 52.02 -6.19 -9.31
CA GLU A 892 52.14 -4.85 -8.73
C GLU A 892 51.42 -4.76 -7.39
N LYS A 893 52.06 -4.14 -6.39
CA LYS A 893 51.49 -3.90 -5.06
C LYS A 893 51.14 -2.44 -4.82
N ASN A 894 50.11 -2.20 -4.01
CA ASN A 894 49.63 -0.89 -3.57
C ASN A 894 49.31 0.06 -4.74
N VAL A 895 48.54 -0.42 -5.71
CA VAL A 895 48.24 0.30 -6.95
C VAL A 895 47.12 1.31 -6.71
N TYR A 896 47.50 2.57 -6.51
CA TYR A 896 46.61 3.73 -6.55
C TYR A 896 46.48 4.28 -7.98
N LEU A 897 45.28 4.69 -8.37
CA LEU A 897 44.95 5.34 -9.63
C LEU A 897 43.83 6.37 -9.41
N LEU A 898 44.11 7.65 -9.65
CA LEU A 898 43.07 8.65 -9.82
C LEU A 898 42.56 8.59 -11.27
N ALA A 899 41.25 8.46 -11.46
CA ALA A 899 40.62 8.41 -12.77
C ALA A 899 39.28 9.13 -12.76
N GLY A 900 38.84 9.61 -13.92
CA GLY A 900 37.54 10.27 -14.07
C GLY A 900 36.99 10.20 -15.49
N VAL A 901 35.69 10.43 -15.60
CA VAL A 901 34.91 10.52 -16.84
C VAL A 901 33.96 11.70 -16.75
N VAL A 902 33.85 12.45 -17.85
CA VAL A 902 32.72 13.35 -18.12
C VAL A 902 32.01 12.80 -19.35
N GLY A 903 30.87 12.15 -19.13
CA GLY A 903 29.92 11.73 -20.15
C GLY A 903 28.92 12.84 -20.45
N PHE A 904 28.57 13.01 -21.72
CA PHE A 904 27.58 13.96 -22.20
C PHE A 904 26.75 13.29 -23.29
N ASP A 905 25.51 12.97 -22.96
CA ASP A 905 24.54 12.34 -23.87
C ASP A 905 23.55 13.39 -24.36
N VAL A 906 23.38 13.53 -25.68
CA VAL A 906 22.36 14.39 -26.29
C VAL A 906 21.38 13.51 -27.05
N ARG A 907 20.10 13.59 -26.69
CA ARG A 907 19.01 12.91 -27.39
C ARG A 907 18.08 13.90 -28.07
N LYS A 908 17.86 13.75 -29.37
CA LYS A 908 16.85 14.47 -30.16
C LYS A 908 15.81 13.46 -30.65
N GLN A 909 14.54 13.66 -30.30
CA GLN A 909 13.42 12.94 -30.90
C GLN A 909 12.79 13.80 -32.00
N SER A 910 12.29 13.18 -33.07
CA SER A 910 11.70 13.87 -34.23
C SER A 910 10.68 12.99 -34.96
N THR A 911 9.79 13.62 -35.71
CA THR A 911 8.82 12.94 -36.58
C THR A 911 9.06 13.29 -38.04
N LEU A 912 9.10 12.26 -38.90
CA LEU A 912 9.29 12.38 -40.35
C LEU A 912 8.00 11.96 -41.04
N LYS A 913 7.32 12.90 -41.73
CA LYS A 913 6.16 12.59 -42.58
C LYS A 913 6.61 11.71 -43.75
N ILE A 914 6.20 10.44 -43.77
CA ILE A 914 6.41 9.53 -44.91
C ILE A 914 5.33 9.77 -45.98
N SER A 915 4.11 10.03 -45.53
CA SER A 915 2.97 10.44 -46.35
C SER A 915 2.01 11.29 -45.50
N SER A 916 0.98 11.87 -46.12
CA SER A 916 -0.09 12.64 -45.45
C SER A 916 -0.86 11.90 -44.35
N THR A 917 -0.55 10.63 -44.10
CA THR A 917 -1.23 9.72 -43.16
C THR A 917 -0.26 8.79 -42.42
N ARG A 918 1.07 8.99 -42.55
CA ARG A 918 2.09 8.11 -41.97
C ARG A 918 3.34 8.87 -41.57
N GLU A 919 3.82 8.59 -40.37
CA GLU A 919 5.03 9.17 -39.81
C GLU A 919 6.00 8.07 -39.37
N ALA A 920 7.30 8.31 -39.55
CA ALA A 920 8.34 7.63 -38.78
C ALA A 920 8.72 8.49 -37.57
N LYS A 921 9.07 7.85 -36.46
CA LYS A 921 9.84 8.49 -35.40
C LYS A 921 11.32 8.29 -35.68
N LEU A 922 12.07 9.38 -35.62
CA LEU A 922 13.52 9.44 -35.71
C LEU A 922 14.04 9.82 -34.32
N ASP A 923 14.68 8.87 -33.64
CA ASP A 923 15.37 9.10 -32.38
C ASP A 923 16.88 9.10 -32.65
N LEU A 924 17.55 10.17 -32.24
CA LEU A 924 18.99 10.37 -32.39
C LEU A 924 19.61 10.47 -31.00
N ASN A 925 20.65 9.69 -30.72
CA ASN A 925 21.45 9.77 -29.49
C ASN A 925 22.92 10.00 -29.87
N LEU A 926 23.55 11.04 -29.31
CA LEU A 926 24.97 11.31 -29.39
C LEU A 926 25.54 11.24 -27.98
N ASN A 927 26.30 10.20 -27.68
CA ASN A 927 27.05 10.05 -26.43
C ASN A 927 28.48 10.55 -26.65
N THR A 928 29.06 11.29 -25.70
CA THR A 928 30.47 11.71 -25.73
C THR A 928 31.09 11.60 -24.35
N ASN A 929 32.11 10.74 -24.22
CA ASN A 929 32.87 10.50 -22.99
C ASN A 929 34.29 11.08 -23.09
N PHE A 930 34.60 12.00 -22.19
CA PHE A 930 35.96 12.49 -21.92
C PHE A 930 36.51 11.72 -20.72
N VAL A 931 37.48 10.84 -20.95
CA VAL A 931 38.05 9.96 -19.92
C VAL A 931 39.45 10.44 -19.57
N TRP A 932 39.77 10.50 -18.29
CA TRP A 932 41.08 10.86 -17.76
C TRP A 932 41.59 9.77 -16.82
N HIS A 933 42.86 9.37 -16.98
CA HIS A 933 43.58 8.50 -16.05
C HIS A 933 44.87 9.21 -15.63
N ASP A 934 45.15 9.28 -14.34
CA ASP A 934 46.34 9.97 -13.84
C ASP A 934 47.64 9.27 -14.26
N LYS A 935 47.61 7.96 -14.48
CA LYS A 935 48.74 7.16 -15.02
C LYS A 935 48.30 5.87 -15.70
N ASP A 936 49.22 5.27 -16.45
CA ASP A 936 49.17 3.89 -16.97
C ASP A 936 50.18 2.97 -16.24
N ARG A 937 50.31 1.72 -16.70
CA ARG A 937 51.25 0.71 -16.16
C ARG A 937 52.71 0.94 -16.59
N ASP A 938 52.93 1.68 -17.68
CA ASP A 938 54.29 2.00 -18.17
C ASP A 938 54.88 3.23 -17.47
N GLY A 939 54.05 4.00 -16.74
CA GLY A 939 54.45 5.15 -15.93
C GLY A 939 54.20 6.51 -16.57
N ASN A 940 53.54 6.56 -17.73
CA ASN A 940 53.06 7.81 -18.33
C ASN A 940 52.00 8.45 -17.42
N ARG A 941 51.75 9.75 -17.58
CA ARG A 941 50.82 10.50 -16.73
C ARG A 941 49.79 11.31 -17.51
N HIS A 942 48.63 11.49 -16.87
CA HIS A 942 47.50 12.27 -17.35
C HIS A 942 47.06 11.87 -18.76
N ILE A 943 46.77 10.57 -18.94
CA ILE A 943 46.21 10.03 -20.19
C ILE A 943 44.78 10.57 -20.34
N PHE A 944 44.50 11.22 -21.47
CA PHE A 944 43.16 11.70 -21.84
C PHE A 944 42.67 10.97 -23.09
N ARG A 945 41.49 10.36 -23.00
CA ARG A 945 40.79 9.76 -24.14
C ARG A 945 39.48 10.49 -24.38
N ARG A 946 39.08 10.62 -25.64
CA ARG A 946 37.76 11.12 -26.04
C ARG A 946 37.11 10.09 -26.94
N VAL A 947 35.97 9.58 -26.53
CA VAL A 947 35.19 8.61 -27.29
C VAL A 947 33.79 9.16 -27.46
N TYR A 948 33.20 8.96 -28.64
CA TYR A 948 31.82 9.31 -28.92
C TYR A 948 31.13 8.15 -29.62
N ASP A 949 29.85 7.98 -29.39
CA ASP A 949 29.00 7.09 -30.17
C ASP A 949 27.74 7.81 -30.64
N VAL A 950 27.28 7.44 -31.84
CA VAL A 950 26.08 7.98 -32.47
C VAL A 950 25.15 6.81 -32.76
N GLN A 951 23.96 6.85 -32.16
CA GLN A 951 22.87 5.91 -32.43
C GLN A 951 21.72 6.63 -33.14
N VAL A 952 21.26 6.03 -34.22
CA VAL A 952 20.13 6.51 -35.05
C VAL A 952 19.07 5.41 -35.08
N ASP A 953 17.93 5.63 -34.43
CA ASP A 953 16.76 4.75 -34.49
C ASP A 953 15.68 5.37 -35.37
N VAL A 954 15.35 4.69 -36.47
CA VAL A 954 14.18 5.00 -37.30
C VAL A 954 13.10 3.96 -37.02
N SER A 955 11.97 4.38 -36.45
CA SER A 955 10.85 3.49 -36.15
C SER A 955 9.55 3.89 -36.84
N THR A 956 8.80 2.89 -37.30
CA THR A 956 7.49 3.04 -37.93
C THR A 956 6.47 2.15 -37.24
N ILE A 957 5.27 2.68 -37.03
CA ILE A 957 4.14 1.94 -36.45
C ILE A 957 3.03 1.90 -37.48
N LEU A 958 2.80 0.72 -38.04
CA LEU A 958 1.68 0.44 -38.94
C LEU A 958 0.62 -0.34 -38.17
N PHE A 959 -0.63 0.08 -38.22
CA PHE A 959 -1.74 -0.71 -37.69
C PHE A 959 -2.92 -0.72 -38.65
N ARG A 960 -3.72 -1.78 -38.59
CA ARG A 960 -5.00 -1.87 -39.29
C ARG A 960 -6.02 -2.52 -38.38
N ILE A 961 -7.22 -1.96 -38.36
CA ILE A 961 -8.38 -2.54 -37.69
C ILE A 961 -9.22 -3.26 -38.75
N TYR A 962 -9.46 -4.54 -38.51
CA TYR A 962 -10.31 -5.40 -39.31
C TYR A 962 -11.64 -5.62 -38.57
N ASP A 963 -12.73 -5.69 -39.33
CA ASP A 963 -13.95 -6.31 -38.80
C ASP A 963 -13.76 -7.83 -38.78
N ILE A 964 -14.10 -8.45 -37.66
CA ILE A 964 -14.08 -9.91 -37.49
C ILE A 964 -15.35 -10.40 -36.78
N SER A 965 -16.46 -9.70 -36.94
CA SER A 965 -17.75 -10.04 -36.31
C SER A 965 -18.33 -11.39 -36.77
N PHE A 966 -17.71 -12.02 -37.78
CA PHE A 966 -17.96 -13.42 -38.16
C PHE A 966 -17.42 -14.44 -37.13
N ILE A 967 -16.55 -14.01 -36.20
CA ILE A 967 -16.04 -14.82 -35.08
C ILE A 967 -16.92 -14.54 -33.85
N PRO A 968 -17.72 -15.51 -33.35
CA PRO A 968 -18.64 -15.28 -32.24
C PRO A 968 -17.98 -14.65 -30.99
N GLY A 969 -18.54 -13.53 -30.53
CA GLY A 969 -18.07 -12.80 -29.35
C GLY A 969 -16.92 -11.82 -29.59
N ALA A 970 -16.28 -11.82 -30.77
CA ALA A 970 -15.34 -10.79 -31.21
C ALA A 970 -16.05 -9.68 -31.99
N ARG A 971 -15.55 -8.44 -31.92
CA ARG A 971 -16.12 -7.28 -32.64
C ARG A 971 -15.14 -6.66 -33.63
N ARG A 972 -13.88 -6.48 -33.24
CA ARG A 972 -12.80 -5.94 -34.10
C ARG A 972 -11.47 -6.60 -33.76
N MET A 973 -10.60 -6.72 -34.76
CA MET A 973 -9.21 -7.14 -34.62
C MET A 973 -8.28 -5.98 -35.00
N ARG A 974 -7.39 -5.56 -34.10
CA ARG A 974 -6.24 -4.71 -34.43
C ARG A 974 -5.04 -5.59 -34.73
N HIS A 975 -4.51 -5.49 -35.94
CA HIS A 975 -3.16 -5.94 -36.26
C HIS A 975 -2.23 -4.74 -36.21
N GLN A 976 -1.13 -4.84 -35.47
CA GLN A 976 -0.09 -3.82 -35.41
C GLN A 976 1.27 -4.42 -35.80
N MET A 977 2.10 -3.63 -36.46
CA MET A 977 3.49 -3.91 -36.82
C MET A 977 4.33 -2.69 -36.45
N ASN A 978 5.29 -2.89 -35.57
CA ASN A 978 6.33 -1.92 -35.23
C ASN A 978 7.61 -2.39 -35.89
N SER A 979 8.19 -1.56 -36.74
CA SER A 979 9.44 -1.84 -37.45
C SER A 979 10.46 -0.76 -37.11
N THR A 980 11.61 -1.16 -36.56
CA THR A 980 12.69 -0.28 -36.14
C THR A 980 14.01 -0.69 -36.79
N VAL A 981 14.66 0.25 -37.45
CA VAL A 981 16.05 0.14 -37.89
C VAL A 981 16.90 1.00 -36.95
N SER A 982 17.90 0.40 -36.32
CA SER A 982 18.92 1.11 -35.55
C SER A 982 20.26 1.01 -36.27
N ALA A 983 20.94 2.13 -36.47
CA ALA A 983 22.36 2.15 -36.79
C ALA A 983 23.13 2.74 -35.60
N SER A 984 24.21 2.10 -35.17
CA SER A 984 25.11 2.64 -34.13
C SER A 984 26.55 2.66 -34.61
N TYR A 985 27.19 3.82 -34.44
CA TYR A 985 28.56 4.08 -34.86
C TYR A 985 29.39 4.63 -33.69
N ALA A 986 30.45 3.92 -33.32
CA ALA A 986 31.54 4.40 -32.49
C ALA A 986 32.86 4.12 -33.24
N PRO A 987 33.76 5.10 -33.42
CA PRO A 987 35.01 4.90 -34.15
C PRO A 987 35.92 3.91 -33.41
N PRO A 988 36.89 3.28 -34.10
CA PRO A 988 37.92 2.50 -33.44
C PRO A 988 38.73 3.39 -32.50
N VAL A 989 38.94 2.92 -31.26
CA VAL A 989 39.74 3.57 -30.22
C VAL A 989 40.97 2.71 -29.97
N ASP A 990 42.15 3.33 -29.90
CA ASP A 990 43.39 2.61 -29.65
C ASP A 990 43.34 1.84 -28.32
N ARG A 991 43.53 0.52 -28.40
CA ARG A 991 43.57 -0.36 -27.23
C ARG A 991 44.96 -0.31 -26.60
N GLU A 992 45.19 0.71 -25.78
CA GLU A 992 46.39 0.74 -24.92
C GLU A 992 46.20 -0.30 -23.79
N ASP A 993 46.70 -1.53 -24.02
CA ASP A 993 46.68 -2.65 -23.05
C ASP A 993 47.52 -2.36 -21.78
N ASN A 994 48.25 -1.25 -21.77
CA ASN A 994 48.99 -0.73 -20.63
C ASN A 994 48.11 0.05 -19.63
N LEU A 995 46.83 0.35 -19.92
CA LEU A 995 45.95 0.93 -18.91
C LEU A 995 45.64 -0.06 -17.79
N TYR A 996 45.48 0.48 -16.59
CA TYR A 996 44.89 -0.24 -15.46
C TYR A 996 43.40 -0.52 -15.73
N PRO A 997 42.92 -1.77 -15.64
CA PRO A 997 41.56 -2.16 -16.03
C PRO A 997 40.53 -1.88 -14.91
N PHE A 998 40.57 -0.68 -14.33
CA PHE A 998 39.67 -0.27 -13.26
C PHE A 998 39.56 1.26 -13.14
N GLY A 999 38.32 1.72 -12.97
CA GLY A 999 37.94 3.14 -12.99
C GLY A 999 36.60 3.29 -13.74
N PRO A 1000 36.08 4.51 -13.91
CA PRO A 1000 34.96 4.75 -14.82
C PRO A 1000 35.40 4.54 -16.28
N SER A 1001 34.51 3.92 -17.07
CA SER A 1001 34.61 3.69 -18.53
C SER A 1001 36.01 3.35 -19.06
N THR A 1002 36.61 2.27 -18.55
CA THR A 1002 38.00 1.88 -18.88
C THR A 1002 38.17 1.25 -20.27
N TYR A 1003 37.12 0.60 -20.76
CA TYR A 1003 37.10 -0.10 -22.05
C TYR A 1003 36.10 0.54 -23.00
N PHE A 1004 36.57 0.90 -24.18
CA PHE A 1004 35.75 1.29 -25.31
C PHE A 1004 36.02 0.33 -26.46
N TYR A 1005 34.98 0.06 -27.25
CA TYR A 1005 35.03 -0.81 -28.41
C TYR A 1005 34.56 -0.02 -29.62
N GLU A 1006 35.10 -0.34 -30.79
CA GLU A 1006 34.49 0.07 -32.04
C GLU A 1006 33.06 -0.49 -32.09
N ALA A 1007 32.13 0.28 -32.65
CA ALA A 1007 30.77 -0.18 -32.93
C ALA A 1007 30.39 0.29 -34.34
N LYS A 1008 29.87 -0.62 -35.16
CA LYS A 1008 29.45 -0.35 -36.54
C LYS A 1008 28.28 -1.27 -36.84
N ASP A 1009 27.20 -1.13 -36.08
CA ASP A 1009 26.11 -2.12 -36.06
C ASP A 1009 24.87 -1.62 -36.80
N LEU A 1010 24.24 -2.52 -37.56
CA LEU A 1010 22.90 -2.34 -38.11
C LEU A 1010 21.96 -3.37 -37.47
N THR A 1011 21.07 -2.91 -36.59
CA THR A 1011 20.04 -3.73 -35.95
C THR A 1011 18.68 -3.50 -36.59
N TYR A 1012 18.01 -4.57 -37.01
CA TYR A 1012 16.59 -4.55 -37.38
C TYR A 1012 15.76 -5.22 -36.28
N ARG A 1013 14.74 -4.53 -35.78
CA ARG A 1013 13.78 -5.06 -34.81
C ARG A 1013 12.39 -4.99 -35.40
N PHE A 1014 11.68 -6.11 -35.39
CA PHE A 1014 10.29 -6.21 -35.85
C PHE A 1014 9.45 -6.82 -34.73
N ASP A 1015 8.39 -6.12 -34.33
CA ASP A 1015 7.41 -6.57 -33.35
C ASP A 1015 6.02 -6.44 -33.96
N THR A 1016 5.27 -7.53 -34.05
CA THR A 1016 3.89 -7.52 -34.54
C THR A 1016 2.95 -8.19 -33.55
N SER A 1017 1.84 -7.53 -33.27
CA SER A 1017 0.81 -7.98 -32.33
C SER A 1017 -0.56 -8.06 -32.98
N ILE A 1018 -1.33 -9.06 -32.60
CA ILE A 1018 -2.75 -9.20 -32.95
C ILE A 1018 -3.55 -9.09 -31.67
N GLU A 1019 -4.48 -8.15 -31.66
CA GLU A 1019 -5.33 -7.82 -30.51
C GLU A 1019 -6.80 -7.83 -30.92
N ILE A 1020 -7.68 -8.40 -30.09
CA ILE A 1020 -9.11 -8.54 -30.36
C ILE A 1020 -9.91 -7.82 -29.29
N LYS A 1021 -10.88 -6.99 -29.69
CA LYS A 1021 -11.89 -6.44 -28.79
C LYS A 1021 -13.13 -7.34 -28.81
N THR A 1022 -13.47 -7.92 -27.66
CA THR A 1022 -14.65 -8.77 -27.47
C THR A 1022 -15.85 -7.93 -27.00
N GLN A 1023 -17.04 -8.52 -27.00
CA GLN A 1023 -18.25 -7.84 -26.51
C GLN A 1023 -18.23 -7.60 -24.98
N LYS A 1024 -17.56 -8.46 -24.20
CA LYS A 1024 -17.56 -8.39 -22.72
C LYS A 1024 -16.42 -7.54 -22.12
N ASN A 1025 -15.33 -7.30 -22.84
CA ASN A 1025 -14.16 -6.61 -22.30
C ASN A 1025 -14.07 -5.18 -22.84
N LYS A 1026 -13.95 -4.19 -21.94
CA LYS A 1026 -13.72 -2.78 -22.32
C LYS A 1026 -12.38 -2.60 -23.05
N THR A 1027 -11.35 -3.34 -22.64
CA THR A 1027 -9.98 -3.33 -23.20
C THR A 1027 -9.75 -4.39 -24.29
N PRO A 1028 -8.84 -4.15 -25.25
CA PRO A 1028 -8.45 -5.14 -26.26
C PRO A 1028 -7.56 -6.24 -25.65
N LEU A 1029 -7.77 -7.48 -26.09
CA LEU A 1029 -7.01 -8.66 -25.67
C LEU A 1029 -5.92 -8.98 -26.70
N ARG A 1030 -4.64 -8.91 -26.34
CA ARG A 1030 -3.54 -9.36 -27.20
C ARG A 1030 -3.50 -10.89 -27.24
N ILE A 1031 -3.86 -11.46 -28.38
CA ILE A 1031 -3.92 -12.92 -28.58
C ILE A 1031 -2.62 -13.49 -29.13
N LEU A 1032 -1.83 -12.69 -29.85
CA LEU A 1032 -0.53 -13.07 -30.40
C LEU A 1032 0.43 -11.88 -30.39
N GLN A 1033 1.70 -12.15 -30.11
CA GLN A 1033 2.79 -11.23 -30.34
C GLN A 1033 4.00 -11.99 -30.87
N PHE A 1034 4.61 -11.52 -31.96
CA PHE A 1034 5.88 -11.99 -32.49
C PHE A 1034 6.89 -10.85 -32.48
N ARG A 1035 8.08 -11.08 -31.90
CA ARG A 1035 9.21 -10.15 -31.91
C ARG A 1035 10.46 -10.85 -32.43
N THR A 1036 11.19 -10.23 -33.34
CA THR A 1036 12.51 -10.70 -33.79
C THR A 1036 13.53 -9.57 -33.81
N ARG A 1037 14.80 -9.90 -33.50
CA ARG A 1037 15.97 -9.04 -33.67
C ARG A 1037 16.92 -9.70 -34.67
N LEU A 1038 17.33 -8.93 -35.67
CA LEU A 1038 18.46 -9.21 -36.54
C LEU A 1038 19.52 -8.13 -36.26
N GLN A 1039 20.80 -8.48 -36.22
CA GLN A 1039 21.88 -7.51 -36.11
C GLN A 1039 23.07 -7.97 -36.95
N ALA A 1040 23.68 -7.01 -37.65
CA ALA A 1040 24.92 -7.19 -38.39
C ALA A 1040 25.96 -6.22 -37.81
N ASP A 1041 27.13 -6.77 -37.51
CA ASP A 1041 28.32 -6.07 -37.04
C ASP A 1041 29.26 -5.86 -38.25
N TYR A 1042 29.75 -4.63 -38.41
CA TYR A 1042 30.68 -4.23 -39.47
C TYR A 1042 31.97 -3.63 -38.90
N THR A 1043 32.31 -3.90 -37.63
CA THR A 1043 33.61 -3.57 -37.02
C THR A 1043 34.76 -4.18 -37.80
N ASP A 1044 35.90 -3.47 -37.84
CA ASP A 1044 37.14 -3.97 -38.45
C ASP A 1044 37.89 -4.90 -37.49
N TYR A 1045 37.58 -4.82 -36.18
CA TYR A 1045 38.15 -5.68 -35.13
C TYR A 1045 37.07 -6.20 -34.17
N ALA A 1046 36.50 -7.36 -34.49
CA ALA A 1046 35.46 -7.99 -33.68
C ALA A 1046 35.95 -8.33 -32.27
N ALA A 1047 35.21 -7.92 -31.24
CA ALA A 1047 35.56 -8.22 -29.84
C ALA A 1047 35.43 -9.71 -29.48
N GLU A 1048 34.60 -10.47 -30.21
CA GLU A 1048 34.39 -11.90 -30.01
C GLU A 1048 34.23 -12.65 -31.35
N TRP A 1049 35.13 -13.61 -31.61
CA TRP A 1049 35.00 -14.68 -32.63
C TRP A 1049 34.79 -14.25 -34.11
N ASN A 1050 35.09 -13.00 -34.50
CA ASN A 1050 35.00 -12.54 -35.91
C ASN A 1050 33.61 -12.75 -36.58
N ARG A 1051 32.53 -12.65 -35.80
CA ARG A 1051 31.17 -12.94 -36.25
C ARG A 1051 30.50 -11.68 -36.82
N LYS A 1052 30.18 -11.71 -38.11
CA LYS A 1052 29.52 -10.61 -38.84
C LYS A 1052 28.05 -10.39 -38.46
N TYR A 1053 27.40 -11.39 -37.89
CA TYR A 1053 25.98 -11.34 -37.57
C TYR A 1053 25.74 -11.84 -36.14
N ASP A 1054 24.87 -11.17 -35.39
CA ASP A 1054 24.50 -11.63 -34.07
C ASP A 1054 23.47 -12.79 -34.14
N PHE A 1055 23.18 -13.44 -33.01
CA PHE A 1055 22.15 -14.49 -32.96
C PHE A 1055 20.78 -13.92 -33.34
N ILE A 1056 20.11 -14.56 -34.29
CA ILE A 1056 18.72 -14.26 -34.66
C ILE A 1056 17.81 -14.74 -33.53
N ASP A 1057 17.35 -13.77 -32.74
CA ASP A 1057 16.61 -14.01 -31.51
C ASP A 1057 15.13 -13.66 -31.73
N SER A 1058 14.27 -14.68 -31.70
CA SER A 1058 12.85 -14.56 -32.05
C SER A 1058 11.96 -15.10 -30.94
N ASN A 1059 10.91 -14.35 -30.58
CA ASN A 1059 9.98 -14.66 -29.51
C ASN A 1059 8.54 -14.61 -30.04
N VAL A 1060 7.76 -15.66 -29.77
CA VAL A 1060 6.31 -15.72 -30.00
C VAL A 1060 5.63 -15.88 -28.64
N THR A 1061 4.61 -15.05 -28.37
CA THR A 1061 3.69 -15.20 -27.24
C THR A 1061 2.29 -15.37 -27.80
N ILE A 1062 1.52 -16.36 -27.33
CA ILE A 1062 0.14 -16.62 -27.74
C ILE A 1062 -0.73 -16.77 -26.49
N THR A 1063 -1.79 -15.98 -26.41
CA THR A 1063 -2.76 -15.95 -25.30
C THR A 1063 -4.16 -16.20 -25.87
N PRO A 1064 -4.51 -17.46 -26.19
CA PRO A 1064 -5.67 -17.77 -27.04
C PRO A 1064 -7.03 -17.67 -26.32
N LEU A 1065 -7.05 -17.52 -24.99
CA LEU A 1065 -8.28 -17.47 -24.19
C LEU A 1065 -8.53 -16.06 -23.66
N ALA A 1066 -9.77 -15.59 -23.77
CA ALA A 1066 -10.17 -14.23 -23.34
C ALA A 1066 -10.00 -13.98 -21.83
N SER A 1067 -9.93 -15.03 -21.01
CA SER A 1067 -9.61 -14.97 -19.57
C SER A 1067 -8.11 -14.93 -19.27
N GLN A 1068 -7.25 -14.89 -20.29
CA GLN A 1068 -5.77 -14.93 -20.21
C GLN A 1068 -5.21 -16.15 -19.44
N SER A 1069 -6.06 -17.13 -19.17
CA SER A 1069 -5.75 -18.35 -18.41
C SER A 1069 -4.72 -19.25 -19.09
N MET A 1070 -4.64 -19.23 -20.43
CA MET A 1070 -3.65 -19.99 -21.21
C MET A 1070 -2.66 -19.04 -21.86
N ASN A 1071 -1.37 -19.35 -21.72
CA ASN A 1071 -0.26 -18.60 -22.30
C ASN A 1071 0.80 -19.58 -22.86
N ILE A 1072 1.15 -19.41 -24.12
CA ILE A 1072 2.18 -20.17 -24.83
C ILE A 1072 3.31 -19.20 -25.19
N ILE A 1073 4.51 -19.44 -24.69
CA ILE A 1073 5.71 -18.67 -25.02
C ILE A 1073 6.68 -19.57 -25.77
N ILE A 1074 7.18 -19.12 -26.93
CA ILE A 1074 8.21 -19.80 -27.72
C ILE A 1074 9.35 -18.80 -27.98
N ARG A 1075 10.60 -19.17 -27.67
CA ARG A 1075 11.80 -18.42 -28.05
C ARG A 1075 12.70 -19.32 -28.88
N THR A 1076 13.12 -18.83 -30.04
CA THR A 1076 14.17 -19.46 -30.86
C THR A 1076 15.36 -18.53 -30.96
N THR A 1077 16.56 -19.12 -31.00
CA THR A 1077 17.83 -18.39 -31.08
C THR A 1077 18.70 -19.10 -32.11
N HIS A 1078 18.99 -18.50 -33.25
CA HIS A 1078 19.69 -19.16 -34.36
C HIS A 1078 20.99 -18.40 -34.72
N ASP A 1079 22.06 -19.14 -35.00
CA ASP A 1079 23.34 -18.55 -35.42
C ASP A 1079 23.45 -18.47 -36.96
N PRO A 1080 23.35 -17.28 -37.58
CA PRO A 1080 23.46 -17.11 -39.03
C PRO A 1080 24.89 -17.23 -39.57
N ASN A 1081 25.91 -17.24 -38.72
CA ASN A 1081 27.32 -17.36 -39.13
C ASN A 1081 27.67 -18.81 -39.52
N GLU A 1082 28.83 -18.99 -40.13
CA GLU A 1082 29.35 -20.30 -40.50
C GLU A 1082 30.06 -20.97 -39.31
N SER A 1083 29.72 -22.23 -39.08
CA SER A 1083 30.33 -23.08 -38.05
C SER A 1083 31.80 -23.36 -38.37
N GLU A 1084 32.73 -22.97 -37.49
CA GLU A 1084 34.17 -23.27 -37.61
C GLU A 1084 34.47 -24.77 -37.80
N LEU A 1085 33.60 -25.64 -37.28
CA LEU A 1085 33.77 -27.10 -37.30
C LEU A 1085 33.36 -27.76 -38.63
N ASP A 1086 32.45 -27.15 -39.40
CA ASP A 1086 31.87 -27.79 -40.61
C ASP A 1086 31.36 -26.83 -41.69
N GLN A 1087 31.75 -25.55 -41.63
CA GLN A 1087 31.48 -24.46 -42.59
C GLN A 1087 29.99 -24.29 -42.96
N LYS A 1088 29.09 -24.68 -42.05
CA LYS A 1088 27.64 -24.65 -42.27
C LYS A 1088 26.95 -23.67 -41.33
N ARG A 1089 26.00 -22.91 -41.87
CA ARG A 1089 25.21 -21.92 -41.13
C ARG A 1089 24.11 -22.58 -40.29
N PHE A 1090 23.57 -21.83 -39.32
CA PHE A 1090 22.47 -22.26 -38.44
C PHE A 1090 22.75 -23.54 -37.63
N LYS A 1091 24.03 -23.78 -37.30
CA LYS A 1091 24.50 -24.96 -36.56
C LYS A 1091 24.35 -24.83 -35.05
N GLN A 1092 24.46 -23.62 -34.52
CA GLN A 1092 24.05 -23.33 -33.14
C GLN A 1092 22.58 -22.91 -33.11
N VAL A 1093 21.79 -23.59 -32.28
CA VAL A 1093 20.35 -23.37 -32.17
C VAL A 1093 19.89 -23.53 -30.72
N GLY A 1094 19.12 -22.57 -30.23
CA GLY A 1094 18.29 -22.66 -29.04
C GLY A 1094 16.82 -22.70 -29.44
N PHE A 1095 16.05 -23.57 -28.78
CA PHE A 1095 14.60 -23.61 -28.87
C PHE A 1095 14.04 -23.79 -27.46
N ARG A 1096 13.28 -22.82 -26.97
CA ARG A 1096 12.53 -22.92 -25.72
C ARG A 1096 11.04 -22.71 -26.00
N SER A 1097 10.20 -23.60 -25.51
CA SER A 1097 8.74 -23.43 -25.50
C SER A 1097 8.21 -23.68 -24.10
N ASN A 1098 7.28 -22.86 -23.61
CA ASN A 1098 6.49 -23.13 -22.42
C ASN A 1098 5.01 -22.94 -22.71
N VAL A 1099 4.23 -24.01 -22.55
CA VAL A 1099 2.76 -23.96 -22.55
C VAL A 1099 2.30 -23.92 -21.11
N SER A 1100 1.53 -22.90 -20.73
CA SER A 1100 0.96 -22.76 -19.39
C SER A 1100 -0.55 -22.56 -19.44
N TYR A 1101 -1.30 -23.15 -18.51
CA TYR A 1101 -2.76 -23.07 -18.43
C TYR A 1101 -3.24 -23.14 -16.98
N ARG A 1102 -3.91 -22.08 -16.52
CA ARG A 1102 -4.37 -21.88 -15.14
C ARG A 1102 -5.89 -21.84 -15.05
N ARG A 1103 -6.43 -22.55 -14.07
CA ARG A 1103 -7.82 -22.54 -13.60
C ARG A 1103 -7.81 -22.45 -12.07
N ASP A 1104 -8.94 -22.07 -11.49
CA ASP A 1104 -9.06 -21.81 -10.05
C ASP A 1104 -8.69 -23.04 -9.19
N LYS A 1105 -8.97 -24.24 -9.73
CA LYS A 1105 -8.64 -25.53 -9.13
C LYS A 1105 -7.33 -26.17 -9.64
N TRP A 1106 -6.66 -25.64 -10.66
CA TRP A 1106 -5.39 -26.21 -11.13
C TRP A 1106 -4.53 -25.30 -12.01
N ASP A 1107 -3.22 -25.43 -11.90
CA ASP A 1107 -2.23 -24.82 -12.79
C ASP A 1107 -1.39 -25.91 -13.47
N PHE A 1108 -1.10 -25.75 -14.75
CA PHE A 1108 -0.31 -26.67 -15.55
C PHE A 1108 0.73 -25.88 -16.35
N SER A 1109 1.99 -26.33 -16.34
CA SER A 1109 3.04 -25.78 -17.21
C SER A 1109 3.92 -26.89 -17.77
N LEU A 1110 4.12 -26.87 -19.09
CA LEU A 1110 5.00 -27.77 -19.82
C LEU A 1110 6.05 -26.95 -20.59
N GLY A 1111 7.27 -26.96 -20.07
CA GLY A 1111 8.47 -26.41 -20.68
C GLY A 1111 9.26 -27.44 -21.49
N ASN A 1112 9.88 -27.01 -22.58
CA ASN A 1112 10.93 -27.71 -23.31
C ASN A 1112 12.02 -26.68 -23.61
N SER A 1113 13.27 -26.98 -23.27
CA SER A 1113 14.42 -26.11 -23.51
C SER A 1113 15.54 -26.95 -24.14
N PHE A 1114 15.66 -26.85 -25.46
CA PHE A 1114 16.78 -27.35 -26.26
C PHE A 1114 17.80 -26.23 -26.46
N SER A 1115 19.09 -26.56 -26.35
CA SER A 1115 20.18 -25.64 -26.67
C SER A 1115 21.39 -26.41 -27.16
N LYS A 1116 21.86 -26.09 -28.38
CA LYS A 1116 23.15 -26.52 -28.90
C LYS A 1116 23.93 -25.27 -29.27
N ARG A 1117 24.88 -24.87 -28.41
CA ARG A 1117 25.82 -23.75 -28.64
C ARG A 1117 27.25 -24.21 -28.91
N THR A 1118 27.57 -25.46 -28.63
CA THR A 1118 28.89 -26.07 -28.90
C THR A 1118 28.69 -27.45 -29.55
N SER A 1119 29.75 -28.26 -29.62
CA SER A 1119 29.67 -29.67 -30.04
C SER A 1119 28.66 -30.48 -29.21
N ARG A 1120 28.40 -30.10 -27.96
CA ARG A 1120 27.41 -30.74 -27.08
C ARG A 1120 26.05 -30.02 -27.17
N ALA A 1121 25.01 -30.79 -27.41
CA ALA A 1121 23.63 -30.34 -27.21
C ALA A 1121 23.20 -30.53 -25.74
N SER A 1122 22.17 -29.79 -25.33
CA SER A 1122 21.40 -30.00 -24.10
C SER A 1122 19.91 -29.97 -24.43
N ARG A 1123 19.10 -30.80 -23.76
CA ARG A 1123 17.64 -30.74 -23.88
C ARG A 1123 16.96 -31.19 -22.60
N ARG A 1124 16.22 -30.27 -21.98
CA ARG A 1124 15.41 -30.53 -20.79
C ARG A 1124 13.93 -30.31 -21.10
N ILE A 1125 13.07 -31.18 -20.58
CA ILE A 1125 11.62 -31.00 -20.55
C ILE A 1125 11.23 -30.82 -19.09
N ASN A 1126 10.51 -29.74 -18.80
CA ASN A 1126 10.08 -29.36 -17.46
C ASN A 1126 8.56 -29.51 -17.38
N PHE A 1127 8.06 -30.34 -16.47
CA PHE A 1127 6.64 -30.49 -16.20
C PHE A 1127 6.33 -29.92 -14.81
N SER A 1128 5.25 -29.17 -14.70
CA SER A 1128 4.66 -28.73 -13.44
C SER A 1128 3.14 -28.87 -13.51
N PHE A 1129 2.53 -29.44 -12.49
CA PHE A 1129 1.08 -29.52 -12.34
C PHE A 1129 0.69 -29.34 -10.88
N GLN A 1130 -0.17 -28.37 -10.61
CA GLN A 1130 -0.66 -28.04 -9.27
C GLN A 1130 -2.17 -28.21 -9.24
N PHE A 1131 -2.69 -28.98 -8.29
CA PHE A 1131 -4.12 -29.29 -8.19
C PHE A 1131 -4.68 -28.97 -6.80
N ARG A 1132 -5.76 -28.17 -6.77
CA ARG A 1132 -6.49 -27.72 -5.59
C ARG A 1132 -7.98 -28.10 -5.74
N PRO A 1133 -8.38 -29.34 -5.42
CA PRO A 1133 -9.78 -29.77 -5.55
C PRO A 1133 -10.74 -28.94 -4.68
N ASN A 1134 -10.25 -28.46 -3.54
CA ASN A 1134 -10.90 -27.57 -2.58
C ASN A 1134 -9.84 -26.71 -1.84
N SER A 1135 -10.26 -25.85 -0.92
CA SER A 1135 -9.37 -24.98 -0.10
C SER A 1135 -8.51 -25.74 0.92
N LEU A 1136 -8.76 -27.03 1.15
CA LEU A 1136 -8.13 -27.82 2.20
C LEU A 1136 -7.00 -28.73 1.68
N ILE A 1137 -6.90 -28.94 0.37
CA ILE A 1137 -5.95 -29.87 -0.26
C ILE A 1137 -5.26 -29.20 -1.45
N GLU A 1138 -3.94 -29.31 -1.50
CA GLU A 1138 -3.08 -28.75 -2.56
C GLU A 1138 -2.02 -29.80 -2.92
N ILE A 1139 -1.94 -30.19 -4.20
CA ILE A 1139 -1.01 -31.20 -4.70
C ILE A 1139 -0.09 -30.54 -5.74
N ASP A 1140 1.22 -30.46 -5.47
CA ASP A 1140 2.22 -29.99 -6.43
C ASP A 1140 2.97 -31.20 -7.01
N LEU A 1141 2.93 -31.38 -8.33
CA LEU A 1141 3.77 -32.32 -9.08
C LEU A 1141 4.76 -31.55 -9.94
N GLY A 1142 6.02 -32.00 -9.97
CA GLY A 1142 7.05 -31.43 -10.82
C GLY A 1142 8.02 -32.49 -11.34
N ALA A 1143 8.52 -32.34 -12.57
CA ALA A 1143 9.54 -33.23 -13.10
C ALA A 1143 10.40 -32.54 -14.17
N ASP A 1144 11.73 -32.64 -14.02
CA ASP A 1144 12.69 -32.25 -15.05
C ASP A 1144 13.24 -33.53 -15.71
N TYR A 1145 12.89 -33.78 -16.97
CA TYR A 1145 13.46 -34.87 -17.76
C TYR A 1145 14.61 -34.35 -18.63
N ASP A 1146 15.80 -34.95 -18.50
CA ASP A 1146 16.91 -34.71 -19.42
C ASP A 1146 16.83 -35.71 -20.57
N TRP A 1147 16.58 -35.19 -21.78
CA TRP A 1147 16.30 -36.01 -22.96
C TRP A 1147 17.56 -36.65 -23.55
N ILE A 1148 18.75 -36.14 -23.21
CA ILE A 1148 20.02 -36.65 -23.73
C ILE A 1148 20.57 -37.75 -22.83
N GLU A 1149 20.57 -37.51 -21.52
CA GLU A 1149 20.90 -38.51 -20.49
C GLU A 1149 19.79 -39.55 -20.31
N LYS A 1150 18.60 -39.32 -20.92
CA LYS A 1150 17.39 -40.15 -20.89
C LYS A 1150 16.84 -40.44 -19.47
N GLN A 1151 17.18 -39.59 -18.51
CA GLN A 1151 16.84 -39.73 -17.10
C GLN A 1151 16.10 -38.48 -16.58
N PHE A 1152 15.28 -38.64 -15.54
CA PHE A 1152 14.82 -37.50 -14.77
C PHE A 1152 15.99 -36.87 -14.00
N TYR A 1153 16.28 -35.60 -14.30
CA TYR A 1153 17.17 -34.76 -13.50
C TYR A 1153 16.51 -34.34 -12.18
N SER A 1154 15.19 -34.09 -12.18
CA SER A 1154 14.42 -33.87 -10.95
C SER A 1154 13.03 -34.49 -11.03
N GLN A 1155 12.48 -34.87 -9.89
CA GLN A 1155 11.09 -35.27 -9.70
C GLN A 1155 10.64 -34.77 -8.31
N ARG A 1156 9.48 -34.14 -8.22
CA ARG A 1156 8.88 -33.65 -6.98
C ARG A 1156 7.42 -34.04 -6.92
N MET A 1157 6.99 -34.48 -5.75
CA MET A 1157 5.59 -34.60 -5.38
C MET A 1157 5.40 -34.00 -3.99
N THR A 1158 4.57 -32.96 -3.87
CA THR A 1158 4.12 -32.38 -2.62
C THR A 1158 2.62 -32.63 -2.48
N LEU A 1159 2.20 -33.25 -1.39
CA LEU A 1159 0.81 -33.25 -0.93
C LEU A 1159 0.72 -32.35 0.30
N ARG A 1160 -0.13 -31.33 0.23
CA ARG A 1160 -0.45 -30.44 1.35
C ARG A 1160 -1.92 -30.60 1.73
N ARG A 1161 -2.19 -30.63 3.03
CA ARG A 1161 -3.54 -30.63 3.61
C ARG A 1161 -3.62 -29.59 4.73
N ASN A 1162 -4.28 -28.48 4.44
CA ASN A 1162 -4.60 -27.43 5.40
C ASN A 1162 -6.00 -27.67 5.98
N LEU A 1163 -6.13 -27.71 7.31
CA LEU A 1163 -7.42 -27.82 8.01
C LEU A 1163 -7.69 -26.62 8.93
N ASN A 1164 -7.06 -25.47 8.66
CA ASN A 1164 -7.09 -24.19 9.39
C ASN A 1164 -6.56 -24.24 10.84
N VAL A 1165 -6.68 -25.37 11.52
CA VAL A 1165 -6.09 -25.65 12.84
C VAL A 1165 -4.66 -26.20 12.71
N TRP A 1166 -4.38 -26.94 11.62
CA TRP A 1166 -3.07 -27.52 11.29
C TRP A 1166 -2.89 -27.64 9.77
N ASP A 1167 -1.63 -27.59 9.31
CA ASP A 1167 -1.22 -27.68 7.91
C ASP A 1167 -0.15 -28.77 7.75
N LEU A 1168 -0.56 -29.90 7.17
CA LEU A 1168 0.27 -31.06 6.85
C LEU A 1168 0.90 -30.86 5.47
N ARG A 1169 2.22 -31.04 5.34
CA ARG A 1169 2.95 -31.04 4.06
C ARG A 1169 3.83 -32.28 3.96
N ILE A 1170 3.44 -33.24 3.12
CA ILE A 1170 4.27 -34.37 2.71
C ILE A 1170 4.97 -33.97 1.42
N SER A 1171 6.29 -34.13 1.29
CA SER A 1171 6.98 -33.92 0.00
C SER A 1171 8.08 -34.95 -0.24
N TRP A 1172 8.00 -35.61 -1.40
CA TRP A 1172 9.08 -36.41 -1.96
C TRP A 1172 9.79 -35.62 -3.06
N HIS A 1173 11.12 -35.74 -3.13
CA HIS A 1173 11.95 -34.98 -4.04
C HIS A 1173 13.21 -35.75 -4.42
N ARG A 1174 13.32 -36.17 -5.68
CA ARG A 1174 14.51 -36.79 -6.25
C ARG A 1174 15.21 -35.78 -7.16
N VAL A 1175 16.53 -35.63 -7.02
CA VAL A 1175 17.36 -34.75 -7.86
C VAL A 1175 18.67 -35.45 -8.24
N GLY A 1176 19.17 -35.17 -9.44
CA GLY A 1176 20.45 -35.67 -9.95
C GLY A 1176 20.33 -36.82 -10.94
N ILE A 1177 21.42 -37.03 -11.68
CA ILE A 1177 21.54 -38.04 -12.74
C ILE A 1177 22.38 -39.19 -12.22
N LYS A 1178 21.92 -40.44 -12.42
CA LYS A 1178 22.67 -41.63 -12.00
C LYS A 1178 23.79 -41.88 -13.00
N ARG A 1179 25.03 -41.77 -12.51
CA ARG A 1179 26.28 -42.07 -13.23
C ARG A 1179 27.14 -42.98 -12.36
N SER A 1180 28.16 -43.60 -12.94
CA SER A 1180 29.11 -44.44 -12.20
C SER A 1180 29.88 -43.63 -11.14
N PRO A 1181 30.23 -44.23 -9.98
CA PRO A 1181 31.11 -43.58 -9.00
C PRO A 1181 32.44 -43.10 -9.61
N PRO A 1182 33.02 -41.99 -9.13
CA PRO A 1182 32.54 -41.14 -8.04
C PRO A 1182 31.40 -40.17 -8.42
N TYR A 1183 31.00 -40.10 -9.69
CA TYR A 1183 30.10 -39.06 -10.22
C TYR A 1183 28.59 -39.30 -9.98
N ASN A 1184 28.23 -40.11 -8.97
CA ASN A 1184 26.84 -40.40 -8.65
C ASN A 1184 26.21 -39.26 -7.83
N ASN A 1185 25.58 -38.32 -8.52
CA ASN A 1185 25.03 -37.11 -7.90
C ASN A 1185 23.53 -37.25 -7.54
N VAL A 1186 22.99 -38.48 -7.47
CA VAL A 1186 21.57 -38.70 -7.17
C VAL A 1186 21.29 -38.58 -5.68
N ARG A 1187 20.34 -37.70 -5.36
CA ARG A 1187 19.78 -37.49 -4.04
C ARG A 1187 18.28 -37.79 -4.06
N GLN A 1188 17.76 -38.35 -2.98
CA GLN A 1188 16.32 -38.52 -2.79
C GLN A 1188 15.95 -38.09 -1.37
N ASP A 1189 15.08 -37.10 -1.27
CA ASP A 1189 14.49 -36.62 -0.03
C ASP A 1189 13.07 -37.17 0.09
N PHE A 1190 12.70 -37.63 1.28
CA PHE A 1190 11.30 -37.79 1.67
C PHE A 1190 11.03 -36.95 2.90
N THR A 1191 9.92 -36.21 2.95
CA THR A 1191 9.62 -35.26 4.02
C THR A 1191 8.16 -35.30 4.43
N PHE A 1192 7.93 -35.09 5.72
CA PHE A 1192 6.63 -35.07 6.38
C PHE A 1192 6.64 -33.93 7.40
N GLN A 1193 5.89 -32.86 7.15
CA GLN A 1193 5.86 -31.65 7.96
C GLN A 1193 4.46 -31.40 8.52
N LEU A 1194 4.40 -30.92 9.77
CA LEU A 1194 3.18 -30.61 10.51
C LEU A 1194 3.30 -29.22 11.15
N ASN A 1195 2.54 -28.26 10.62
CA ASN A 1195 2.42 -26.92 11.20
C ASN A 1195 1.16 -26.87 12.08
N LEU A 1196 1.26 -26.47 13.35
CA LEU A 1196 0.07 -26.10 14.13
C LEU A 1196 -0.22 -24.62 13.91
N LEU A 1197 -1.33 -24.29 13.27
CA LEU A 1197 -1.53 -22.95 12.71
C LEU A 1197 -1.83 -21.87 13.78
N ALA A 1198 -2.36 -22.27 14.94
CA ALA A 1198 -2.63 -21.36 16.05
C ALA A 1198 -1.40 -21.03 16.92
N ASP A 1199 -0.25 -21.71 16.73
CA ASP A 1199 0.99 -21.29 17.40
C ASP A 1199 2.21 -21.25 16.46
N PRO A 1200 2.70 -20.04 16.11
CA PRO A 1200 3.91 -19.82 15.32
C PRO A 1200 5.18 -20.55 15.78
N ALA A 1201 5.23 -20.99 17.05
CA ALA A 1201 6.38 -21.70 17.63
C ALA A 1201 6.28 -23.24 17.56
N VAL A 1202 5.13 -23.84 17.24
CA VAL A 1202 4.96 -25.30 17.16
C VAL A 1202 4.66 -25.76 15.72
N THR A 1203 5.71 -25.77 14.91
CA THR A 1203 5.80 -26.63 13.72
C THR A 1203 6.82 -27.72 13.95
N VAL A 1204 6.53 -28.95 13.51
CA VAL A 1204 7.41 -30.12 13.59
C VAL A 1204 7.45 -30.81 12.23
N GLY A 1205 8.62 -31.18 11.75
CA GLY A 1205 8.78 -32.02 10.57
C GLY A 1205 9.77 -33.16 10.78
N LEU A 1206 9.62 -34.19 9.96
CA LEU A 1206 10.45 -35.37 9.84
C LEU A 1206 10.87 -35.47 8.36
N GLY A 1207 12.05 -36.01 8.06
CA GLY A 1207 12.40 -36.32 6.68
C GLY A 1207 13.66 -37.15 6.53
N TYR A 1208 13.70 -38.01 5.53
CA TYR A 1208 14.75 -38.96 5.24
C TYR A 1208 15.67 -38.45 4.12
N ASP A 1209 16.99 -38.50 4.33
CA ASP A 1209 18.01 -38.30 3.29
C ASP A 1209 18.48 -39.66 2.79
N ALA A 1210 18.19 -40.00 1.53
CA ALA A 1210 18.65 -41.25 0.94
C ALA A 1210 20.13 -41.21 0.49
N THR A 1211 20.81 -40.07 0.54
CA THR A 1211 22.25 -39.96 0.25
C THR A 1211 23.12 -40.27 1.48
N THR A 1212 22.58 -40.13 2.69
CA THR A 1212 23.24 -40.53 3.95
C THR A 1212 22.48 -41.61 4.73
N GLU A 1213 21.37 -42.12 4.16
CA GLU A 1213 20.45 -43.10 4.76
C GLU A 1213 19.91 -42.71 6.16
N THR A 1214 19.88 -41.41 6.46
CA THR A 1214 19.51 -40.87 7.78
C THR A 1214 18.10 -40.31 7.83
N TRP A 1215 17.36 -40.66 8.89
CA TRP A 1215 16.16 -39.92 9.29
C TRP A 1215 16.50 -38.65 10.06
N GLY A 1216 15.89 -37.56 9.60
CA GLY A 1216 15.92 -36.23 10.20
C GLY A 1216 14.61 -35.87 10.89
N PHE A 1217 14.69 -35.00 11.88
CA PHE A 1217 13.57 -34.40 12.62
C PHE A 1217 13.87 -32.91 12.80
N ARG A 1218 12.88 -32.01 12.84
CA ARG A 1218 13.11 -30.58 13.05
C ARG A 1218 11.84 -29.86 13.48
N SER A 1219 11.88 -29.12 14.57
CA SER A 1219 10.91 -28.06 14.81
C SER A 1219 11.27 -26.80 14.00
N LEU A 1220 10.28 -26.20 13.34
CA LEU A 1220 10.43 -25.04 12.44
C LEU A 1220 9.62 -23.83 12.95
N PRO A 1221 9.90 -22.62 12.45
CA PRO A 1221 8.94 -21.52 12.50
C PRO A 1221 7.76 -21.79 11.55
N VAL A 1222 6.53 -21.46 11.95
CA VAL A 1222 5.35 -21.58 11.07
C VAL A 1222 5.54 -20.85 9.74
N GLY A 1223 5.03 -21.46 8.66
CA GLY A 1223 5.13 -20.95 7.29
C GLY A 1223 6.43 -21.31 6.56
N VAL A 1224 7.49 -21.72 7.28
CA VAL A 1224 8.74 -22.18 6.66
C VAL A 1224 8.58 -23.65 6.23
N PRO A 1225 8.80 -24.02 4.95
CA PRO A 1225 8.76 -25.42 4.53
C PRO A 1225 9.94 -26.22 5.11
N TYR A 1226 9.72 -27.51 5.38
CA TYR A 1226 10.78 -28.48 5.67
C TYR A 1226 11.58 -28.71 4.39
N ASN A 1227 12.53 -27.83 4.13
CA ASN A 1227 13.55 -28.04 3.11
C ASN A 1227 14.55 -29.04 3.66
N ALA A 1228 14.35 -30.32 3.33
CA ALA A 1228 15.35 -31.36 3.51
C ALA A 1228 16.73 -30.86 3.06
N PHE A 1229 17.72 -30.98 3.95
CA PHE A 1229 19.18 -30.99 3.68
C PHE A 1229 19.69 -29.99 2.62
N GLY A 1230 19.15 -28.77 2.63
CA GLY A 1230 19.59 -27.67 1.77
C GLY A 1230 20.78 -26.92 2.40
N VAL A 1231 21.92 -26.89 1.71
CA VAL A 1231 23.21 -26.37 2.21
C VAL A 1231 23.20 -24.85 2.51
N GLY A 1232 22.12 -24.13 2.17
CA GLY A 1232 21.94 -22.71 2.49
C GLY A 1232 21.31 -22.41 3.87
N ASN A 1233 20.49 -23.31 4.42
CA ASN A 1233 19.56 -22.95 5.51
C ASN A 1233 20.07 -23.34 6.91
N GLY A 1234 21.26 -22.84 7.23
CA GLY A 1234 21.60 -22.48 8.61
C GLY A 1234 20.73 -21.32 9.11
N LEU A 1235 20.93 -20.87 10.35
CA LEU A 1235 20.11 -19.78 10.93
C LEU A 1235 20.44 -18.37 10.38
N SER A 1236 21.23 -18.29 9.31
CA SER A 1236 21.44 -17.10 8.49
C SER A 1236 20.16 -16.68 7.75
N ARG A 1237 19.19 -16.13 8.50
CA ARG A 1237 18.08 -15.33 8.00
C ARG A 1237 18.59 -13.97 7.53
N SER A 1238 19.39 -13.94 6.46
CA SER A 1238 19.61 -12.70 5.71
C SER A 1238 18.32 -12.35 4.97
N TYR A 1239 17.51 -11.47 5.57
CA TYR A 1239 16.46 -10.75 4.85
C TYR A 1239 17.09 -9.62 4.04
N PHE A 1240 17.73 -9.98 2.93
CA PHE A 1240 18.16 -9.13 1.82
C PHE A 1240 18.19 -9.99 0.56
#